data_AF-A0A3R6N8H6-F1
#
_entry.id   AF-A0A3R6N8H6-F1
#
_cell.length_a   1.000
_cell.length_b   1.000
_cell.length_c   1.000
_cell.angle_alpha   90.00
_cell.angle_beta   90.00
_cell.angle_gamma   90.00
#
_symmetry.space_group_name_H-M   'P 1'
#
loop_
_entity.id
_entity.type
_entity.pdbx_description
1 polymer ?
#
loop_
_entity_poly.entity_id
_entity_poly.type
_entity_poly.pdbx_seq_one_letter_code
_entity_poly.pdbx_strand_id
1 'polypeptide(L)'
;MLKINVSIFIVLLSVFWGVAETHAQCSPVVFNHNEAARPGEAFNLQGTGWGKQVELWGSMVQGNENALAPSFPIQILSSDDCSVTGFFPSNKQFRRNALIAVWVKNGTNISEPVFLNRARAVTLEFEEIMPDYVFRVFGRNLFLPGCKPVVTFVHPDSGTRSQASVLDADPYVLTVQAPDRLEAGVHYRIMVNNGAGGEYGNSLAEETMLARVKSADPFSLHVPWGCDFIFYKNVYNVKSDTRLQFHAKGDGLVNDRIALQEAIDKAYADGGGVVYLPAGTYKLDFQEGSGLVMRSKVVLKGDGPELTVIQYGFGVPPAYPDPIGVGGWPDHTTEGVAFLWPLHTELSGLSDLKIQNVNTSGLWRHSLKTVWPDSEKKAPGASGSRFFAINCHFDLSVAWGLSWGYVDKMLISNCNFRSYANITWPWMWHCDGSTNFVVRNNRVFYSAGRFGFSNGCNGIIENNHITRMGDLQAFRGETGGFNIDFTKDVVLMNNILDVEGDSIVDRNMGETILSQGGNPVGQSLGRVEEASSTSLTDRSQNWTQIRTSDYSTCAVLAIVKGKGAGQWRKIKGNNQHTIFIDVPWTVIPDRSSNYVVTQWSAEDWLVKGNILKENNRGIWFYCGGTDVAIVGNELENSEGIYLRSDQRVEVGRYNLMWNAIVEENVISRTARKRPAHICSVLAVQKNDTLIGLGSLGIEIRRNTIVASKPNIGSFIPGEGYWNEVRSPNEDVLNHVTGIVGTVFDGNKSVNMNYAYQLSQKGTSQTTIKDPVDLDVDLLTNIPLSVNLTDAVVYRTGKKENKDPFFPYLTEKAPSICQDLGVETIDGISVQKIIFHSREYLSPAGMDSTRIFGVIARPEKPGRYPGLLVLHGGGGAAEVEKARKWAAHGYVVVAVDEPGVADTKNTPLSKGPWNQFRYGEHRFVVEPDVTSSTIFDAVLASLQGLYLLRNQPDVIQDKIGVIGISWGGYLTTMITGLASPLIAASYSVFGSGFYDASSVFLKELDRMEPLHKAEWLKWLDAGRRARNIRTPFFIAAATNDNWFYPQAVKNTLQHISAPVNHVFSQNVSHKIALPGGTENKKADFPGWTAMEKNYFDYYLKGKGKRFPKIGTIHAEKFGTSHIRVEFSVDSDTPIKRAEINYSQVGEVPTKRKWTTVLAKQVRKNVYEALIHIRDLGTVPVEFYGTVSDSRPVSVSSYMIWYSN
;
A
#
# COMPACT_ATOMS: atom_id res chain seq x y z
N MET A 1 29.20 43.85 59.76
CA MET A 1 29.61 42.46 59.47
C MET A 1 28.67 41.53 60.21
N LEU A 2 28.00 40.62 59.45
CA LEU A 2 27.86 39.19 59.74
C LEU A 2 27.55 38.71 61.19
N LYS A 3 26.48 37.91 61.35
CA LYS A 3 26.49 36.45 61.68
C LYS A 3 25.30 35.97 62.55
N ILE A 4 24.60 34.97 62.01
CA ILE A 4 24.33 33.60 62.55
C ILE A 4 23.61 33.43 63.93
N ASN A 5 22.47 32.74 63.82
CA ASN A 5 21.76 31.78 64.71
C ASN A 5 21.47 32.11 66.19
N VAL A 6 20.18 32.00 66.55
CA VAL A 6 19.69 30.92 67.45
C VAL A 6 18.31 30.42 66.98
N SER A 7 18.24 29.10 66.78
CA SER A 7 17.08 28.27 66.50
C SER A 7 16.46 27.73 67.80
N ILE A 8 15.30 27.05 67.68
CA ILE A 8 14.65 26.14 68.65
C ILE A 8 13.54 26.78 69.51
N PHE A 9 12.29 26.71 69.04
CA PHE A 9 11.14 26.12 69.74
C PHE A 9 9.89 26.31 68.88
N ILE A 10 9.51 25.26 68.13
CA ILE A 10 8.16 24.82 67.68
C ILE A 10 8.43 23.78 66.57
N VAL A 11 8.89 22.59 67.00
CA VAL A 11 9.07 21.37 66.18
C VAL A 11 8.43 20.17 66.93
N LEU A 12 7.39 20.36 67.76
CA LEU A 12 6.96 19.30 68.67
C LEU A 12 5.44 19.14 68.89
N LEU A 13 4.59 19.38 67.88
CA LEU A 13 3.16 19.12 68.02
C LEU A 13 2.38 18.82 66.71
N SER A 14 2.96 18.04 65.80
CA SER A 14 2.18 17.41 64.71
C SER A 14 2.63 15.98 64.33
N VAL A 15 3.49 15.36 65.14
CA VAL A 15 3.66 13.90 65.14
C VAL A 15 2.68 13.34 66.16
N PHE A 16 1.86 12.37 65.74
CA PHE A 16 0.70 11.79 66.43
C PHE A 16 -0.62 12.57 66.26
N TRP A 17 -1.25 12.37 65.10
CA TRP A 17 -2.55 11.70 64.98
C TRP A 17 -2.66 11.18 63.55
N GLY A 18 -2.55 9.85 63.40
CA GLY A 18 -2.92 9.17 62.18
C GLY A 18 -4.44 9.26 62.03
N VAL A 19 -4.90 10.07 61.09
CA VAL A 19 -6.26 10.05 60.56
C VAL A 19 -6.14 10.31 59.07
N ALA A 20 -6.39 9.26 58.30
CA ALA A 20 -6.65 9.23 56.85
C ALA A 20 -5.94 10.30 56.00
N GLU A 21 -4.91 9.89 55.25
CA GLU A 21 -4.61 10.53 53.97
C GLU A 21 -5.84 10.38 53.06
N THR A 22 -6.80 11.29 53.18
CA THR A 22 -7.67 11.63 52.07
C THR A 22 -6.74 12.03 50.95
N HIS A 23 -6.60 11.16 49.94
CA HIS A 23 -5.84 11.43 48.74
C HIS A 23 -6.38 12.75 48.18
N ALA A 24 -5.63 13.85 48.34
CA ALA A 24 -5.93 15.07 47.63
C ALA A 24 -5.81 14.74 46.14
N GLN A 25 -6.95 14.50 45.50
CA GLN A 25 -7.02 14.10 44.13
C GLN A 25 -6.40 15.21 43.29
N CYS A 26 -5.23 14.98 42.70
CA CYS A 26 -4.57 15.98 41.86
C CYS A 26 -5.49 16.37 40.69
N SER A 27 -5.51 17.66 40.31
CA SER A 27 -6.27 18.09 39.14
C SER A 27 -5.88 17.28 37.90
N PRO A 28 -6.85 16.86 37.08
CA PRO A 28 -6.59 16.18 35.81
C PRO A 28 -5.62 16.98 34.93
N VAL A 29 -4.61 16.34 34.32
CA VAL A 29 -3.65 16.99 33.41
C VAL A 29 -3.56 16.21 32.10
N VAL A 30 -3.81 16.87 30.97
CA VAL A 30 -3.64 16.30 29.62
C VAL A 30 -2.21 16.53 29.14
N PHE A 31 -1.54 15.48 28.66
CA PHE A 31 -0.20 15.54 28.08
C PHE A 31 -0.21 15.46 26.55
N ASN A 32 -1.05 14.60 25.98
CA ASN A 32 -1.21 14.43 24.54
C ASN A 32 -2.68 14.39 24.17
N HIS A 33 -3.01 14.88 22.97
CA HIS A 33 -4.37 14.80 22.44
C HIS A 33 -4.34 14.78 20.91
N ASN A 34 -5.35 14.18 20.29
CA ASN A 34 -5.56 14.41 18.86
C ASN A 34 -5.88 15.88 18.62
N GLU A 35 -5.32 16.48 17.58
CA GLU A 35 -5.49 17.92 17.30
C GLU A 35 -6.73 18.21 16.48
N ALA A 36 -7.35 17.20 15.86
CA ALA A 36 -8.49 17.34 14.97
C ALA A 36 -9.65 16.44 15.38
N ALA A 37 -10.87 16.97 15.29
CA ALA A 37 -12.10 16.18 15.33
C ALA A 37 -13.20 16.93 14.59
N ARG A 38 -13.71 16.32 13.51
CA ARG A 38 -14.92 16.78 12.81
C ARG A 38 -16.17 16.32 13.56
N PRO A 39 -17.33 16.96 13.35
CA PRO A 39 -18.60 16.49 13.92
C PRO A 39 -18.84 15.01 13.63
N GLY A 40 -18.98 14.20 14.68
CA GLY A 40 -19.12 12.74 14.58
C GLY A 40 -17.81 11.96 14.51
N GLU A 41 -16.63 12.57 14.70
CA GLU A 41 -15.36 11.86 14.80
C GLU A 41 -14.97 11.54 16.25
N ALA A 42 -14.24 10.45 16.44
CA ALA A 42 -13.62 10.10 17.72
C ALA A 42 -12.27 10.82 17.88
N PHE A 43 -11.91 11.18 19.11
CA PHE A 43 -10.61 11.74 19.48
C PHE A 43 -10.14 11.19 20.83
N ASN A 44 -8.84 11.09 21.02
CA ASN A 44 -8.20 10.58 22.22
C ASN A 44 -7.47 11.69 22.97
N LEU A 45 -7.54 11.64 24.30
CA LEU A 45 -6.73 12.43 25.22
C LEU A 45 -5.92 11.45 26.10
N GLN A 46 -4.65 11.76 26.34
CA GLN A 46 -3.76 11.00 27.21
C GLN A 46 -3.14 11.93 28.26
N GLY A 47 -3.05 11.48 29.50
CA GLY A 47 -2.64 12.31 30.62
C GLY A 47 -2.63 11.57 31.95
N THR A 48 -2.80 12.30 33.04
CA THR A 48 -2.83 11.76 34.40
C THR A 48 -3.87 12.45 35.28
N GLY A 49 -4.15 11.87 36.45
CA GLY A 49 -5.20 12.35 37.34
C GLY A 49 -6.60 11.94 36.88
N TRP A 50 -6.72 10.92 36.03
CA TRP A 50 -8.00 10.30 35.70
C TRP A 50 -8.48 9.48 36.90
N GLY A 51 -9.78 9.36 37.06
CA GLY A 51 -10.39 8.56 38.12
C GLY A 51 -11.48 7.69 37.55
N LYS A 52 -12.08 6.84 38.38
CA LYS A 52 -13.17 5.95 37.98
C LYS A 52 -14.42 6.68 37.47
N GLN A 53 -14.51 8.00 37.69
CA GLN A 53 -15.62 8.88 37.27
C GLN A 53 -15.13 10.02 36.36
N VAL A 54 -14.22 9.73 35.43
CA VAL A 54 -13.76 10.72 34.46
C VAL A 54 -14.92 11.16 33.55
N GLU A 55 -15.02 12.46 33.31
CA GLU A 55 -15.98 13.10 32.41
C GLU A 55 -15.21 13.93 31.37
N LEU A 56 -15.73 14.00 30.14
CA LEU A 56 -15.27 14.93 29.13
C LEU A 56 -16.31 16.03 28.93
N TRP A 57 -15.84 17.26 28.81
CA TRP A 57 -16.69 18.41 28.54
C TRP A 57 -16.10 19.26 27.43
N GLY A 58 -16.97 19.86 26.63
CA GLY A 58 -16.61 20.70 25.50
C GLY A 58 -17.27 22.08 25.54
N SER A 59 -16.67 23.01 24.80
CA SER A 59 -17.26 24.29 24.41
C SER A 59 -16.84 24.70 23.01
N MET A 60 -17.80 25.18 22.23
CA MET A 60 -17.53 25.79 20.94
C MET A 60 -16.97 27.19 21.18
N VAL A 61 -15.81 27.49 20.61
CA VAL A 61 -15.12 28.77 20.81
C VAL A 61 -15.47 29.72 19.68
N GLN A 62 -16.13 30.83 20.01
CA GLN A 62 -16.56 31.88 19.09
C GLN A 62 -15.50 32.99 18.95
N GLY A 63 -14.66 33.18 19.97
CA GLY A 63 -13.59 34.18 20.00
C GLY A 63 -13.98 35.52 20.62
N ASN A 64 -15.19 35.63 21.18
CA ASN A 64 -15.70 36.82 21.88
C ASN A 64 -15.98 36.56 23.37
N GLU A 65 -15.58 35.40 23.88
CA GLU A 65 -15.77 35.02 25.27
C GLU A 65 -14.82 35.77 26.21
N ASN A 66 -15.32 36.16 27.39
CA ASN A 66 -14.47 36.73 28.45
C ASN A 66 -13.60 35.67 29.14
N ALA A 67 -14.11 34.45 29.24
CA ALA A 67 -13.40 33.28 29.77
C ALA A 67 -14.04 31.99 29.22
N LEU A 68 -13.22 30.97 28.99
CA LEU A 68 -13.69 29.66 28.56
C LEU A 68 -14.21 28.87 29.76
N ALA A 69 -15.38 28.24 29.61
CA ALA A 69 -15.95 27.33 30.60
C ALA A 69 -16.63 26.15 29.89
N PRO A 70 -16.66 24.95 30.50
CA PRO A 70 -17.42 23.79 30.01
C PRO A 70 -18.89 24.13 29.75
N SER A 71 -19.43 23.76 28.58
CA SER A 71 -20.83 24.08 28.22
C SER A 71 -21.67 22.87 27.83
N PHE A 72 -21.07 21.81 27.30
CA PHE A 72 -21.76 20.55 27.00
C PHE A 72 -20.90 19.34 27.37
N PRO A 73 -21.51 18.23 27.80
CA PRO A 73 -20.79 16.99 28.01
C PRO A 73 -20.39 16.39 26.66
N ILE A 74 -19.19 15.84 26.59
CA ILE A 74 -18.71 15.02 25.48
C ILE A 74 -18.86 13.57 25.88
N GLN A 75 -19.45 12.78 24.99
CA GLN A 75 -19.60 11.35 25.22
C GLN A 75 -18.23 10.67 25.26
N ILE A 76 -17.99 9.88 26.31
CA ILE A 76 -16.81 9.01 26.42
C ILE A 76 -17.14 7.67 25.76
N LEU A 77 -16.29 7.24 24.83
CA LEU A 77 -16.35 5.92 24.20
C LEU A 77 -15.61 4.87 25.04
N SER A 78 -14.45 5.25 25.59
CA SER A 78 -13.62 4.40 26.45
C SER A 78 -12.70 5.25 27.31
N SER A 79 -12.28 4.71 28.46
CA SER A 79 -11.29 5.34 29.33
C SER A 79 -10.49 4.31 30.13
N ASP A 80 -9.29 4.69 30.54
CA ASP A 80 -8.50 4.03 31.57
C ASP A 80 -7.82 5.08 32.47
N ASP A 81 -6.89 4.67 33.32
CA ASP A 81 -6.23 5.55 34.30
C ASP A 81 -5.31 6.62 33.67
N CYS A 82 -4.98 6.49 32.38
CA CYS A 82 -4.06 7.40 31.69
C CYS A 82 -4.54 7.89 30.32
N SER A 83 -5.66 7.41 29.79
CA SER A 83 -6.22 7.86 28.52
C SER A 83 -7.75 7.78 28.47
N VAL A 84 -8.37 8.68 27.71
CA VAL A 84 -9.82 8.76 27.50
C VAL A 84 -10.12 9.10 26.04
N THR A 85 -11.04 8.36 25.42
CA THR A 85 -11.51 8.62 24.06
C THR A 85 -12.90 9.24 24.10
N GLY A 86 -13.02 10.44 23.53
CA GLY A 86 -14.27 11.17 23.36
C GLY A 86 -14.85 11.02 21.96
N PHE A 87 -16.15 11.21 21.85
CA PHE A 87 -16.89 11.30 20.59
C PHE A 87 -17.43 12.72 20.39
N PHE A 88 -16.99 13.40 19.35
CA PHE A 88 -17.43 14.77 19.11
C PHE A 88 -18.87 14.79 18.54
N PRO A 89 -19.84 15.47 19.17
CA PRO A 89 -21.23 15.42 18.76
C PRO A 89 -21.50 15.84 17.30
N SER A 90 -22.39 15.13 16.61
CA SER A 90 -22.69 15.32 15.17
C SER A 90 -24.00 16.09 14.85
N ASN A 91 -24.71 16.56 15.87
CA ASN A 91 -26.01 17.20 15.70
C ASN A 91 -25.90 18.55 14.95
N LYS A 92 -27.04 19.10 14.47
CA LYS A 92 -27.05 20.33 13.64
C LYS A 92 -26.37 21.55 14.30
N GLN A 93 -26.32 21.61 15.63
CA GLN A 93 -25.67 22.70 16.38
C GLN A 93 -24.15 22.69 16.21
N PHE A 94 -23.55 21.51 15.99
CA PHE A 94 -22.11 21.31 15.88
C PHE A 94 -21.62 21.13 14.43
N ARG A 95 -22.50 21.22 13.43
CA ARG A 95 -22.16 21.08 12.00
C ARG A 95 -21.27 22.18 11.41
N ARG A 96 -21.01 23.26 12.16
CA ARG A 96 -20.04 24.29 11.74
C ARG A 96 -18.66 23.84 12.17
N ASN A 97 -17.71 23.80 11.23
CA ASN A 97 -16.30 23.64 11.56
C ASN A 97 -15.90 24.78 12.49
N ALA A 98 -15.43 24.44 13.69
CA ALA A 98 -15.11 25.42 14.73
C ALA A 98 -13.97 24.92 15.61
N LEU A 99 -13.36 25.87 16.30
CA LEU A 99 -12.44 25.61 17.40
C LEU A 99 -13.25 25.08 18.60
N ILE A 100 -12.79 23.98 19.19
CA ILE A 100 -13.46 23.36 20.34
C ILE A 100 -12.46 23.31 21.49
N ALA A 101 -12.84 23.87 22.64
CA ALA A 101 -12.11 23.68 23.89
C ALA A 101 -12.66 22.43 24.59
N VAL A 102 -11.78 21.55 25.07
CA VAL A 102 -12.11 20.28 25.71
C VAL A 102 -11.43 20.17 27.07
N TRP A 103 -12.20 19.80 28.09
CA TRP A 103 -11.75 19.60 29.45
C TRP A 103 -11.91 18.14 29.88
N VAL A 104 -10.96 17.66 30.68
CA VAL A 104 -11.11 16.43 31.45
C VAL A 104 -11.49 16.79 32.88
N LYS A 105 -12.57 16.20 33.38
CA LYS A 105 -13.07 16.44 34.73
C LYS A 105 -13.06 15.13 35.52
N ASN A 106 -12.69 15.21 36.79
CA ASN A 106 -12.66 14.08 37.71
C ASN A 106 -13.14 14.54 39.09
N GLY A 107 -14.40 14.22 39.43
CA GLY A 107 -15.07 14.79 40.59
C GLY A 107 -15.24 16.31 40.46
N THR A 108 -14.74 17.07 41.43
CA THR A 108 -14.76 18.55 41.42
C THR A 108 -13.59 19.18 40.68
N ASN A 109 -12.57 18.39 40.32
CA ASN A 109 -11.37 18.90 39.68
C ASN A 109 -11.51 18.86 38.16
N ILE A 110 -10.97 19.89 37.49
CA ILE A 110 -11.00 20.05 36.05
C ILE A 110 -9.60 20.36 35.53
N SER A 111 -9.25 19.86 34.34
CA SER A 111 -8.00 20.21 33.66
C SER A 111 -8.02 21.64 33.12
N GLU A 112 -6.88 22.11 32.62
CA GLU A 112 -6.88 23.18 31.61
C GLU A 112 -7.52 22.65 30.30
N PRO A 113 -8.15 23.52 29.47
CA PRO A 113 -8.67 23.08 28.19
C PRO A 113 -7.55 22.74 27.20
N VAL A 114 -7.75 21.67 26.46
CA VAL A 114 -7.06 21.42 25.19
C VAL A 114 -7.94 21.82 24.02
N PHE A 115 -7.34 22.08 22.86
CA PHE A 115 -8.08 22.57 21.71
C PHE A 115 -8.09 21.54 20.57
N LEU A 116 -9.28 21.25 20.06
CA LEU A 116 -9.47 20.53 18.80
C LEU A 116 -9.71 21.55 17.68
N ASN A 117 -9.17 21.26 16.50
CA ASN A 117 -9.23 22.08 15.30
C ASN A 117 -8.57 23.46 15.44
N ARG A 118 -7.61 23.63 16.36
CA ARG A 118 -6.76 24.82 16.40
C ARG A 118 -5.70 24.70 15.32
N ALA A 119 -5.52 25.76 14.52
CA ALA A 119 -4.44 25.81 13.56
C ALA A 119 -3.09 25.74 14.29
N ARG A 120 -2.11 25.07 13.69
CA ARG A 120 -0.72 25.06 14.15
C ARG A 120 0.19 25.00 12.94
N ALA A 121 1.14 25.93 12.87
CA ALA A 121 2.26 25.84 11.92
C ALA A 121 3.28 24.86 12.49
N VAL A 122 3.70 23.92 11.65
CA VAL A 122 4.76 22.95 11.94
C VAL A 122 6.08 23.51 11.41
N THR A 123 6.14 23.82 10.12
CA THR A 123 7.32 24.43 9.48
C THR A 123 6.93 25.46 8.41
N LEU A 124 7.82 26.40 8.12
CA LEU A 124 7.68 27.41 7.08
C LEU A 124 8.55 27.02 5.88
N GLU A 125 8.10 27.36 4.67
CA GLU A 125 8.86 27.02 3.45
C GLU A 125 10.27 27.61 3.42
N PHE A 126 10.46 28.77 4.05
CA PHE A 126 11.75 29.46 4.12
C PHE A 126 11.94 30.05 5.52
N GLU A 127 13.19 30.12 5.98
CA GLU A 127 13.56 30.87 7.21
C GLU A 127 13.61 32.39 6.99
N GLU A 128 13.49 32.84 5.74
CA GLU A 128 13.61 34.23 5.32
C GLU A 128 12.67 34.56 4.17
N ILE A 129 12.22 35.82 4.06
CA ILE A 129 11.21 36.22 3.07
C ILE A 129 11.44 37.65 2.57
N MET A 130 11.04 37.92 1.34
CA MET A 130 10.96 39.29 0.80
C MET A 130 9.52 39.82 0.85
N PRO A 131 9.31 41.15 0.91
CA PRO A 131 7.99 41.74 0.71
C PRO A 131 7.33 41.28 -0.59
N ASP A 132 6.02 41.05 -0.56
CA ASP A 132 5.18 40.49 -1.65
C ASP A 132 5.53 39.08 -2.12
N TYR A 133 6.49 38.40 -1.48
CA TYR A 133 6.95 37.08 -1.91
C TYR A 133 5.91 35.99 -1.56
N VAL A 134 5.72 35.03 -2.47
CA VAL A 134 4.81 33.90 -2.24
C VAL A 134 5.59 32.74 -1.62
N PHE A 135 5.08 32.20 -0.52
CA PHE A 135 5.64 31.08 0.21
C PHE A 135 4.53 30.24 0.83
N ARG A 136 4.91 29.10 1.43
CA ARG A 136 3.98 28.20 2.09
C ARG A 136 4.20 28.10 3.60
N VAL A 137 3.10 27.86 4.29
CA VAL A 137 3.08 27.43 5.69
C VAL A 137 2.57 26.01 5.73
N PHE A 138 3.34 25.11 6.34
CA PHE A 138 2.98 23.69 6.51
C PHE A 138 2.57 23.45 7.96
N GLY A 139 1.54 22.64 8.20
CA GLY A 139 0.98 22.54 9.54
C GLY A 139 -0.13 21.52 9.75
N ARG A 140 -0.92 21.78 10.79
CA ARG A 140 -2.13 21.03 11.16
C ARG A 140 -3.31 22.00 11.24
N ASN A 141 -4.48 21.54 10.80
CA ASN A 141 -5.74 22.28 10.85
C ASN A 141 -5.65 23.71 10.30
N LEU A 142 -4.78 23.97 9.31
CA LEU A 142 -4.55 25.32 8.79
C LEU A 142 -5.77 25.90 8.08
N PHE A 143 -6.68 25.02 7.63
CA PHE A 143 -7.92 25.37 6.98
C PHE A 143 -9.10 24.56 7.54
N LEU A 144 -10.23 25.23 7.74
CA LEU A 144 -11.52 24.63 8.06
C LEU A 144 -12.56 25.08 7.03
N PRO A 145 -13.34 24.17 6.41
CA PRO A 145 -14.34 24.56 5.43
C PRO A 145 -15.34 25.59 5.97
N GLY A 146 -15.52 26.70 5.25
CA GLY A 146 -16.39 27.81 5.64
C GLY A 146 -15.74 28.86 6.54
N CYS A 147 -14.50 28.64 6.98
CA CYS A 147 -13.68 29.63 7.68
C CYS A 147 -12.67 30.29 6.73
N LYS A 148 -12.14 31.46 7.11
CA LYS A 148 -11.10 32.17 6.35
C LYS A 148 -9.78 32.13 7.13
N PRO A 149 -8.78 31.36 6.68
CA PRO A 149 -7.49 31.31 7.35
C PRO A 149 -6.77 32.67 7.27
N VAL A 150 -5.94 32.93 8.27
CA VAL A 150 -5.18 34.16 8.45
C VAL A 150 -3.76 33.80 8.85
N VAL A 151 -2.79 34.44 8.20
CA VAL A 151 -1.36 34.39 8.57
C VAL A 151 -0.92 35.82 8.88
N THR A 152 -0.32 36.01 10.06
CA THR A 152 0.06 37.33 10.58
C THR A 152 1.53 37.35 10.96
N PHE A 153 2.25 38.35 10.45
CA PHE A 153 3.60 38.69 10.83
C PHE A 153 3.55 39.61 12.06
N VAL A 154 4.15 39.18 13.17
CA VAL A 154 4.16 39.94 14.42
C VAL A 154 5.59 40.44 14.69
N HIS A 155 5.76 41.76 14.68
CA HIS A 155 7.04 42.37 15.01
C HIS A 155 7.43 42.02 16.46
N PRO A 156 8.65 41.53 16.74
CA PRO A 156 9.03 41.07 18.07
C PRO A 156 9.01 42.20 19.11
N ASP A 157 9.55 43.39 18.78
CA ASP A 157 9.65 44.50 19.73
C ASP A 157 8.39 45.37 19.84
N SER A 158 7.83 45.85 18.71
CA SER A 158 6.66 46.73 18.73
C SER A 158 5.33 46.01 18.91
N GLY A 159 5.27 44.69 18.67
CA GLY A 159 4.03 43.92 18.65
C GLY A 159 3.11 44.22 17.46
N THR A 160 3.54 45.07 16.52
CA THR A 160 2.77 45.43 15.32
C THR A 160 2.46 44.18 14.50
N ARG A 161 1.20 44.06 14.08
CA ARG A 161 0.68 42.91 13.32
C ARG A 161 0.46 43.30 11.85
N SER A 162 1.12 42.60 10.93
CA SER A 162 0.93 42.75 9.47
C SER A 162 0.36 41.46 8.91
N GLN A 163 -0.79 41.53 8.23
CA GLN A 163 -1.43 40.35 7.66
C GLN A 163 -0.87 40.02 6.29
N ALA A 164 -0.59 38.73 6.07
CA ALA A 164 -0.25 38.18 4.77
C ALA A 164 -1.52 37.80 4.01
N SER A 165 -1.47 37.77 2.68
CA SER A 165 -2.63 37.38 1.86
C SER A 165 -2.62 35.87 1.62
N VAL A 166 -3.64 35.14 2.08
CA VAL A 166 -3.77 33.71 1.77
C VAL A 166 -4.27 33.54 0.34
N LEU A 167 -3.50 32.84 -0.49
CA LEU A 167 -3.77 32.61 -1.90
C LEU A 167 -4.45 31.25 -2.15
N ASP A 168 -4.03 30.22 -1.41
CA ASP A 168 -4.60 28.88 -1.46
C ASP A 168 -4.53 28.24 -0.06
N ALA A 169 -5.47 27.34 0.23
CA ALA A 169 -5.61 26.77 1.56
C ALA A 169 -6.15 25.33 1.54
N ASP A 170 -5.40 24.43 2.18
CA ASP A 170 -5.85 23.12 2.60
C ASP A 170 -5.51 22.89 4.09
N PRO A 171 -5.99 21.81 4.73
CA PRO A 171 -5.77 21.58 6.17
C PRO A 171 -4.30 21.48 6.61
N TYR A 172 -3.38 21.20 5.69
CA TYR A 172 -1.95 20.97 5.93
C TYR A 172 -1.05 22.02 5.28
N VAL A 173 -1.51 22.74 4.26
CA VAL A 173 -0.73 23.72 3.51
C VAL A 173 -1.52 25.01 3.27
N LEU A 174 -0.95 26.16 3.63
CA LEU A 174 -1.39 27.46 3.14
C LEU A 174 -0.35 28.00 2.18
N THR A 175 -0.79 28.46 1.01
CA THR A 175 0.04 29.28 0.12
C THR A 175 -0.30 30.74 0.38
N VAL A 176 0.71 31.55 0.67
CA VAL A 176 0.56 32.87 1.26
C VAL A 176 1.49 33.85 0.55
N GLN A 177 1.00 35.06 0.30
CA GLN A 177 1.80 36.19 -0.12
C GLN A 177 2.17 37.05 1.10
N ALA A 178 3.47 37.24 1.33
CA ALA A 178 3.98 38.07 2.42
C ALA A 178 3.50 39.54 2.28
N PRO A 179 3.40 40.29 3.40
CA PRO A 179 3.04 41.71 3.36
C PRO A 179 3.96 42.53 2.44
N ASP A 180 3.40 43.58 1.84
CA ASP A 180 4.11 44.50 0.92
C ASP A 180 5.15 45.39 1.64
N ARG A 181 5.04 45.50 2.97
CA ARG A 181 5.92 46.28 3.84
C ARG A 181 6.37 45.44 5.03
N LEU A 182 7.63 45.01 4.97
CA LEU A 182 8.35 44.37 6.08
C LEU A 182 9.64 45.15 6.34
N GLU A 183 10.01 45.28 7.62
CA GLU A 183 11.25 45.92 8.02
C GLU A 183 12.42 44.94 7.83
N ALA A 184 13.38 45.30 6.97
CA ALA A 184 14.51 44.44 6.67
C ALA A 184 15.39 44.20 7.90
N GLY A 185 15.81 42.95 8.11
CA GLY A 185 16.63 42.54 9.26
C GLY A 185 15.82 42.11 10.49
N VAL A 186 14.50 42.31 10.49
CA VAL A 186 13.62 41.88 11.59
C VAL A 186 13.25 40.41 11.44
N HIS A 187 13.32 39.65 12.54
CA HIS A 187 12.80 38.29 12.65
C HIS A 187 11.36 38.34 13.16
N TYR A 188 10.39 38.25 12.24
CA TYR A 188 8.98 38.27 12.57
C TYR A 188 8.55 36.94 13.16
N ARG A 189 7.71 36.98 14.21
CA ARG A 189 6.97 35.80 14.65
C ARG A 189 5.80 35.57 13.72
N ILE A 190 5.61 34.33 13.27
CA ILE A 190 4.49 33.97 12.39
C ILE A 190 3.35 33.42 13.23
N MET A 191 2.18 34.04 13.14
CA MET A 191 0.96 33.61 13.81
C MET A 191 -0.05 33.10 12.79
N VAL A 192 -0.60 31.91 13.02
CA VAL A 192 -1.60 31.29 12.14
C VAL A 192 -2.93 31.11 12.86
N ASN A 193 -4.01 31.23 12.11
CA ASN A 193 -5.38 30.97 12.54
C ASN A 193 -6.18 30.45 11.34
N ASN A 194 -7.01 29.43 11.49
CA ASN A 194 -7.81 28.87 10.39
C ASN A 194 -9.13 29.63 10.15
N GLY A 195 -9.35 30.73 10.87
CA GLY A 195 -10.54 31.58 10.84
C GLY A 195 -11.57 31.26 11.91
N ALA A 196 -11.24 30.40 12.89
CA ALA A 196 -12.13 30.02 13.98
C ALA A 196 -11.59 30.45 15.36
N GLY A 197 -12.50 30.73 16.30
CA GLY A 197 -12.16 30.93 17.72
C GLY A 197 -11.47 32.25 18.10
N GLY A 198 -11.37 33.23 17.20
CA GLY A 198 -10.75 34.53 17.49
C GLY A 198 -9.32 34.39 18.01
N GLU A 199 -8.94 35.15 19.05
CA GLU A 199 -7.59 35.07 19.63
C GLU A 199 -7.27 33.69 20.23
N TYR A 200 -8.26 32.91 20.68
CA TYR A 200 -8.03 31.54 21.15
C TYR A 200 -7.60 30.58 20.02
N GLY A 201 -7.94 30.90 18.77
CA GLY A 201 -7.52 30.14 17.59
C GLY A 201 -6.12 30.49 17.08
N ASN A 202 -5.52 31.58 17.58
CA ASN A 202 -4.19 32.01 17.16
C ASN A 202 -3.12 31.06 17.72
N SER A 203 -2.22 30.55 16.89
CA SER A 203 -1.00 29.85 17.33
C SER A 203 0.24 30.51 16.72
N LEU A 204 1.30 30.64 17.51
CA LEU A 204 2.61 31.05 16.99
C LEU A 204 3.34 29.83 16.44
N ALA A 205 3.97 29.98 15.28
CA ALA A 205 4.96 29.03 14.79
C ALA A 205 6.17 28.99 15.74
N GLU A 206 6.83 27.82 15.83
CA GLU A 206 8.11 27.70 16.53
C GLU A 206 9.19 28.52 15.82
N GLU A 207 9.16 28.50 14.48
CA GLU A 207 10.07 29.25 13.61
C GLU A 207 9.73 30.74 13.54
N THR A 208 10.78 31.55 13.34
CA THR A 208 10.67 32.98 13.00
C THR A 208 11.09 33.21 11.56
N MET A 209 10.56 34.26 10.93
CA MET A 209 10.83 34.60 9.54
C MET A 209 11.67 35.88 9.44
N LEU A 210 12.89 35.78 8.89
CA LEU A 210 13.74 36.94 8.63
C LEU A 210 13.23 37.73 7.41
N ALA A 211 12.87 38.99 7.60
CA ALA A 211 12.50 39.87 6.51
C ALA A 211 13.75 40.41 5.78
N ARG A 212 13.78 40.23 4.45
CA ARG A 212 14.83 40.69 3.54
C ARG A 212 14.40 41.94 2.77
N VAL A 213 15.37 42.65 2.21
CA VAL A 213 15.09 43.71 1.22
C VAL A 213 14.58 43.07 -0.06
N LYS A 214 13.50 43.60 -0.63
CA LYS A 214 12.99 43.18 -1.94
C LYS A 214 14.07 43.38 -3.00
N SER A 215 14.44 42.32 -3.70
CA SER A 215 15.52 42.33 -4.68
C SER A 215 15.22 41.42 -5.87
N ALA A 216 15.96 41.59 -6.96
CA ALA A 216 15.82 40.76 -8.15
C ALA A 216 16.44 39.37 -7.92
N ASP A 217 15.81 38.35 -8.49
CA ASP A 217 16.32 36.98 -8.57
C ASP A 217 16.89 36.74 -9.97
N PRO A 218 18.21 36.96 -10.19
CA PRO A 218 18.79 36.99 -11.53
C PRO A 218 18.78 35.64 -12.26
N PHE A 219 18.59 34.53 -11.53
CA PHE A 219 18.53 33.18 -12.10
C PHE A 219 17.13 32.55 -12.00
N SER A 220 16.13 33.31 -11.54
CA SER A 220 14.76 32.80 -11.36
C SER A 220 14.71 31.51 -10.55
N LEU A 221 15.49 31.47 -9.46
CA LEU A 221 15.58 30.32 -8.56
C LEU A 221 14.27 30.13 -7.76
N HIS A 222 13.50 31.20 -7.59
CA HIS A 222 12.28 31.22 -6.79
C HIS A 222 12.52 30.69 -5.38
N VAL A 223 13.61 31.18 -4.77
CA VAL A 223 13.94 31.06 -3.35
C VAL A 223 14.43 32.45 -2.86
N PRO A 224 14.15 32.86 -1.61
CA PRO A 224 14.47 34.20 -1.16
C PRO A 224 15.95 34.59 -1.20
N TRP A 225 16.86 33.63 -1.01
CA TRP A 225 18.31 33.85 -1.14
C TRP A 225 18.81 33.93 -2.59
N GLY A 226 17.95 33.71 -3.59
CA GLY A 226 18.33 33.82 -5.01
C GLY A 226 18.81 35.22 -5.39
N CYS A 227 18.42 36.24 -4.64
CA CYS A 227 18.91 37.60 -4.84
C CYS A 227 20.38 37.82 -4.45
N ASP A 228 21.02 36.88 -3.75
CA ASP A 228 22.40 37.03 -3.26
C ASP A 228 23.45 36.93 -4.39
N PHE A 229 23.05 36.46 -5.57
CA PHE A 229 23.93 36.34 -6.75
C PHE A 229 24.17 37.68 -7.45
N ILE A 230 24.56 38.71 -6.71
CA ILE A 230 24.73 40.09 -7.19
C ILE A 230 25.80 40.25 -8.30
N PHE A 231 26.68 39.26 -8.46
CA PHE A 231 27.74 39.24 -9.47
C PHE A 231 27.28 38.75 -10.85
N TYR A 232 25.99 38.43 -11.03
CA TYR A 232 25.45 37.82 -12.27
C TYR A 232 25.74 38.58 -13.57
N LYS A 233 26.01 39.89 -13.49
CA LYS A 233 26.36 40.72 -14.66
C LYS A 233 27.82 40.58 -15.10
N ASN A 234 28.70 40.05 -14.25
CA ASN A 234 30.10 39.82 -14.58
C ASN A 234 30.23 38.47 -15.30
N VAL A 235 30.11 38.49 -16.62
CA VAL A 235 30.06 37.26 -17.45
C VAL A 235 31.42 37.01 -18.11
N TYR A 236 31.96 35.79 -17.98
CA TYR A 236 33.17 35.30 -18.65
C TYR A 236 32.77 34.32 -19.73
N ASN A 237 32.75 34.76 -20.99
CA ASN A 237 32.52 33.87 -22.13
C ASN A 237 33.79 33.08 -22.42
N VAL A 238 33.75 31.77 -22.18
CA VAL A 238 34.94 30.89 -22.26
C VAL A 238 35.55 30.81 -23.67
N LYS A 239 34.83 31.24 -24.71
CA LYS A 239 35.32 31.23 -26.11
C LYS A 239 35.92 32.56 -26.57
N SER A 240 35.57 33.68 -25.94
CA SER A 240 35.85 35.02 -26.50
C SER A 240 36.26 36.09 -25.51
N ASP A 241 36.16 35.83 -24.19
CA ASP A 241 36.46 36.85 -23.20
C ASP A 241 37.96 37.18 -23.20
N THR A 242 38.29 38.46 -23.40
CA THR A 242 39.67 38.94 -23.51
C THR A 242 40.41 38.96 -22.18
N ARG A 243 39.73 38.73 -21.05
CA ARG A 243 40.34 38.61 -19.72
C ARG A 243 40.93 37.23 -19.47
N LEU A 244 40.59 36.24 -20.30
CA LEU A 244 41.08 34.87 -20.22
C LEU A 244 42.29 34.68 -21.16
N GLN A 245 43.28 33.92 -20.70
CA GLN A 245 44.45 33.54 -21.48
C GLN A 245 44.15 32.36 -22.41
N PHE A 246 43.35 31.40 -21.94
CA PHE A 246 42.93 30.24 -22.70
C PHE A 246 41.45 30.34 -23.10
N HIS A 247 41.15 30.01 -24.35
CA HIS A 247 39.78 29.95 -24.86
C HIS A 247 39.38 28.51 -25.16
N ALA A 248 38.24 28.11 -24.63
CA ALA A 248 37.65 26.80 -24.89
C ALA A 248 37.25 26.69 -26.37
N LYS A 249 37.40 25.49 -26.95
CA LYS A 249 36.92 25.17 -28.29
C LYS A 249 35.47 24.70 -28.26
N GLY A 250 35.12 23.85 -27.29
CA GLY A 250 33.78 23.29 -27.20
C GLY A 250 33.39 22.43 -28.41
N ASP A 251 34.35 21.69 -28.97
CA ASP A 251 34.19 20.83 -30.15
C ASP A 251 34.10 19.32 -29.81
N GLY A 252 34.24 18.97 -28.53
CA GLY A 252 34.25 17.59 -28.02
C GLY A 252 35.56 16.85 -28.24
N LEU A 253 36.56 17.48 -28.86
CA LEU A 253 37.84 16.88 -29.23
C LEU A 253 38.98 17.45 -28.38
N VAL A 254 39.09 18.77 -28.34
CA VAL A 254 40.13 19.48 -27.59
C VAL A 254 39.80 19.46 -26.10
N ASN A 255 40.80 19.21 -25.26
CA ASN A 255 40.63 19.27 -23.82
C ASN A 255 40.41 20.73 -23.37
N ASP A 256 39.18 21.06 -22.98
CA ASP A 256 38.76 22.40 -22.56
C ASP A 256 38.99 22.65 -21.07
N ARG A 257 39.41 21.63 -20.31
CA ARG A 257 39.56 21.68 -18.84
C ARG A 257 40.32 22.91 -18.35
N ILE A 258 41.48 23.22 -18.95
CA ILE A 258 42.34 24.33 -18.50
C ILE A 258 41.65 25.67 -18.71
N ALA A 259 41.02 25.88 -19.87
CA ALA A 259 40.31 27.12 -20.18
C ALA A 259 39.10 27.33 -19.26
N LEU A 260 38.35 26.25 -18.98
CA LEU A 260 37.21 26.32 -18.06
C LEU A 260 37.65 26.58 -16.61
N GLN A 261 38.71 25.92 -16.14
CA GLN A 261 39.24 26.14 -14.79
C GLN A 261 39.79 27.56 -14.63
N GLU A 262 40.51 28.09 -15.63
CA GLU A 262 40.98 29.48 -15.62
C GLU A 262 39.81 30.47 -15.51
N ALA A 263 38.74 30.26 -16.27
CA ALA A 263 37.56 31.12 -16.21
C ALA A 263 36.90 31.10 -14.82
N ILE A 264 36.81 29.93 -14.18
CA ILE A 264 36.30 29.79 -12.81
C ILE A 264 37.19 30.55 -11.82
N ASP A 265 38.50 30.31 -11.85
CA ASP A 265 39.44 30.95 -10.92
C ASP A 265 39.52 32.47 -11.14
N LYS A 266 39.43 32.93 -12.39
CA LYS A 266 39.41 34.35 -12.73
C LYS A 266 38.11 35.03 -12.26
N ALA A 267 36.96 34.41 -12.50
CA ALA A 267 35.68 34.92 -12.00
C ALA A 267 35.69 35.06 -10.47
N TYR A 268 36.21 34.05 -9.77
CA TYR A 268 36.39 34.10 -8.32
C TYR A 268 37.34 35.22 -7.88
N ALA A 269 38.51 35.35 -8.50
CA ALA A 269 39.50 36.37 -8.17
C ALA A 269 38.98 37.80 -8.39
N ASP A 270 38.08 38.00 -9.35
CA ASP A 270 37.45 39.28 -9.65
C ASP A 270 36.23 39.58 -8.76
N GLY A 271 35.99 38.77 -7.72
CA GLY A 271 34.92 38.97 -6.74
C GLY A 271 33.60 38.24 -7.05
N GLY A 272 33.58 37.45 -8.12
CA GLY A 272 32.47 36.61 -8.54
C GLY A 272 32.07 36.83 -10.01
N GLY A 273 31.45 35.83 -10.62
CA GLY A 273 30.98 35.93 -12.01
C GLY A 273 30.21 34.72 -12.52
N VAL A 274 29.63 34.90 -13.72
CA VAL A 274 29.01 33.83 -14.50
C VAL A 274 30.02 33.37 -15.53
N VAL A 275 30.51 32.15 -15.40
CA VAL A 275 31.30 31.51 -16.46
C VAL A 275 30.31 30.95 -17.47
N TYR A 276 30.24 31.60 -18.63
CA TYR A 276 29.28 31.30 -19.68
C TYR A 276 29.93 30.42 -20.75
N LEU A 277 29.30 29.28 -21.00
CA LEU A 277 29.69 28.27 -21.98
C LEU A 277 28.67 28.27 -23.13
N PRO A 278 28.96 28.96 -24.26
CA PRO A 278 28.11 28.91 -25.45
C PRO A 278 27.89 27.48 -25.94
N ALA A 279 26.91 27.27 -26.81
CA ALA A 279 26.63 25.96 -27.41
C ALA A 279 27.92 25.26 -27.91
N GLY A 280 28.03 23.97 -27.62
CA GLY A 280 29.21 23.15 -27.87
C GLY A 280 29.38 22.01 -26.87
N THR A 281 30.34 21.14 -27.16
CA THR A 281 30.72 20.01 -26.32
C THR A 281 32.09 20.26 -25.73
N TYR A 282 32.19 20.40 -24.42
CA TYR A 282 33.41 20.77 -23.71
C TYR A 282 34.04 19.54 -23.06
N LYS A 283 35.25 19.17 -23.48
CA LYS A 283 35.91 17.94 -23.01
C LYS A 283 36.75 18.20 -21.76
N LEU A 284 36.52 17.44 -20.70
CA LEU A 284 37.35 17.40 -19.49
C LEU A 284 38.19 16.11 -19.47
N ASP A 285 39.44 16.20 -19.93
CA ASP A 285 40.41 15.09 -19.95
C ASP A 285 41.47 15.30 -18.86
N PHE A 286 41.60 14.36 -17.91
CA PHE A 286 42.51 14.47 -16.77
C PHE A 286 42.91 13.09 -16.23
N GLN A 287 44.17 12.95 -15.83
CA GLN A 287 44.75 11.71 -15.27
C GLN A 287 45.08 11.80 -13.77
N GLU A 288 45.01 13.01 -13.21
CA GLU A 288 45.21 13.33 -11.80
C GLU A 288 44.29 14.51 -11.41
N GLY A 289 43.96 14.62 -10.13
CA GLY A 289 43.07 15.64 -9.58
C GLY A 289 41.60 15.46 -9.97
N SER A 290 40.90 16.59 -10.03
CA SER A 290 39.49 16.69 -10.44
C SER A 290 39.35 17.33 -11.83
N GLY A 291 38.20 17.12 -12.47
CA GLY A 291 37.80 17.79 -13.72
C GLY A 291 37.78 19.30 -13.54
N LEU A 292 36.85 19.82 -12.74
CA LEU A 292 36.76 21.23 -12.35
C LEU A 292 36.67 21.35 -10.82
N VAL A 293 37.45 22.27 -10.25
CA VAL A 293 37.35 22.68 -8.85
C VAL A 293 36.55 23.98 -8.81
N MET A 294 35.35 23.88 -8.25
CA MET A 294 34.40 24.99 -8.15
C MET A 294 34.85 26.00 -7.08
N ARG A 295 34.41 27.26 -7.23
CA ARG A 295 34.74 28.38 -6.35
C ARG A 295 33.49 29.10 -5.86
N SER A 296 33.63 29.82 -4.75
CA SER A 296 32.56 30.68 -4.25
C SER A 296 32.23 31.79 -5.25
N LYS A 297 31.00 32.25 -5.27
CA LYS A 297 30.53 33.34 -6.15
C LYS A 297 30.74 33.06 -7.63
N VAL A 298 30.65 31.79 -8.03
CA VAL A 298 30.78 31.37 -9.44
C VAL A 298 29.60 30.51 -9.85
N VAL A 299 28.96 30.90 -10.95
CA VAL A 299 27.90 30.14 -11.61
C VAL A 299 28.40 29.68 -12.98
N LEU A 300 28.25 28.39 -13.30
CA LEU A 300 28.41 27.92 -14.69
C LEU A 300 27.07 27.98 -15.40
N LYS A 301 27.04 28.59 -16.58
CA LYS A 301 25.82 28.74 -17.37
C LYS A 301 26.04 28.32 -18.82
N GLY A 302 25.15 27.48 -19.37
CA GLY A 302 25.11 27.14 -20.79
C GLY A 302 24.02 27.86 -21.59
N ASP A 303 23.83 27.45 -22.85
CA ASP A 303 22.73 27.86 -23.73
C ASP A 303 21.49 26.96 -23.62
N GLY A 304 21.55 25.94 -22.75
CA GLY A 304 20.53 24.91 -22.58
C GLY A 304 21.18 23.52 -22.55
N PRO A 305 20.60 22.56 -21.82
CA PRO A 305 21.21 21.24 -21.63
C PRO A 305 21.34 20.41 -22.92
N GLU A 306 20.56 20.71 -23.96
CA GLU A 306 20.70 20.06 -25.27
C GLU A 306 21.73 20.74 -26.19
N LEU A 307 22.23 21.92 -25.82
CA LEU A 307 23.14 22.75 -26.63
C LEU A 307 24.54 22.84 -26.03
N THR A 308 24.65 22.89 -24.70
CA THR A 308 25.92 22.98 -23.97
C THR A 308 26.15 21.71 -23.17
N VAL A 309 27.15 20.91 -23.58
CA VAL A 309 27.48 19.62 -22.95
C VAL A 309 28.90 19.66 -22.41
N ILE A 310 29.10 19.38 -21.12
CA ILE A 310 30.42 19.14 -20.51
C ILE A 310 30.62 17.63 -20.38
N GLN A 311 31.64 17.10 -21.03
CA GLN A 311 31.98 15.67 -21.01
C GLN A 311 33.16 15.39 -20.11
N TYR A 312 33.08 14.33 -19.32
CA TYR A 312 34.20 13.75 -18.56
C TYR A 312 34.15 12.23 -18.66
N GLY A 313 35.16 11.53 -18.14
CA GLY A 313 35.19 10.07 -18.15
C GLY A 313 36.09 9.46 -19.23
N PHE A 314 37.11 10.20 -19.65
CA PHE A 314 38.09 9.77 -20.66
C PHE A 314 39.23 8.99 -20.01
N GLY A 315 39.63 7.87 -20.62
CA GLY A 315 40.71 7.02 -20.10
C GLY A 315 40.37 6.36 -18.77
N VAL A 316 41.42 5.98 -18.03
CA VAL A 316 41.32 5.36 -16.70
C VAL A 316 41.30 6.49 -15.66
N PRO A 317 40.35 6.49 -14.70
CA PRO A 317 40.33 7.50 -13.65
C PRO A 317 41.55 7.37 -12.73
N PRO A 318 41.95 8.46 -12.03
CA PRO A 318 42.90 8.39 -10.92
C PRO A 318 42.56 7.27 -9.94
N ALA A 319 43.56 6.67 -9.30
CA ALA A 319 43.33 5.64 -8.29
C ALA A 319 42.61 6.25 -7.07
N TYR A 320 41.36 5.87 -6.85
CA TYR A 320 40.59 6.18 -5.65
C TYR A 320 40.22 4.88 -4.94
N PRO A 321 40.08 4.88 -3.59
CA PRO A 321 39.62 3.71 -2.87
C PRO A 321 38.21 3.38 -3.35
N ASP A 322 38.07 2.28 -4.09
CA ASP A 322 36.77 1.79 -4.55
C ASP A 322 35.92 1.44 -3.32
N PRO A 323 34.81 2.14 -3.06
CA PRO A 323 34.01 1.95 -1.84
C PRO A 323 33.15 0.68 -1.88
N ILE A 324 33.28 -0.18 -2.91
CA ILE A 324 32.53 -1.45 -3.01
C ILE A 324 32.81 -2.33 -1.78
N GLY A 325 31.81 -2.42 -0.90
CA GLY A 325 31.74 -3.41 0.18
C GLY A 325 31.95 -2.89 1.61
N VAL A 326 32.28 -1.62 1.81
CA VAL A 326 32.56 -1.07 3.17
C VAL A 326 31.39 -0.26 3.76
N GLY A 327 30.32 0.00 3.01
CA GLY A 327 29.23 0.88 3.45
C GLY A 327 29.65 2.35 3.34
N GLY A 328 28.92 3.12 2.54
CA GLY A 328 29.33 4.43 2.06
C GLY A 328 29.56 5.49 3.14
N TRP A 329 30.33 6.51 2.75
CA TRP A 329 30.56 7.81 3.38
C TRP A 329 30.97 7.84 4.88
N PRO A 330 31.92 8.70 5.27
CA PRO A 330 32.33 9.91 4.56
C PRO A 330 33.37 9.67 3.45
N ASP A 331 33.14 10.30 2.29
CA ASP A 331 34.07 10.30 1.16
C ASP A 331 34.86 11.61 1.15
N HIS A 332 36.14 11.52 1.53
CA HIS A 332 37.08 12.63 1.51
C HIS A 332 37.90 12.69 0.20
N THR A 333 37.58 11.87 -0.79
CA THR A 333 38.31 11.80 -2.07
C THR A 333 38.17 13.11 -2.86
N THR A 334 39.31 13.60 -3.35
CA THR A 334 39.43 14.77 -4.25
C THR A 334 39.91 14.40 -5.65
N GLU A 335 40.30 13.14 -5.85
CA GLU A 335 40.83 12.58 -7.09
C GLU A 335 39.72 11.91 -7.91
N GLY A 336 39.76 12.04 -9.23
CA GLY A 336 38.84 11.32 -10.13
C GLY A 336 37.38 11.80 -10.08
N VAL A 337 37.15 13.02 -9.59
CA VAL A 337 35.83 13.67 -9.51
C VAL A 337 35.67 14.64 -10.68
N ALA A 338 34.51 14.67 -11.34
CA ALA A 338 34.29 15.63 -12.42
C ALA A 338 34.18 17.06 -11.90
N PHE A 339 33.40 17.26 -10.83
CA PHE A 339 33.18 18.57 -10.20
C PHE A 339 33.33 18.46 -8.69
N LEU A 340 34.26 19.24 -8.13
CA LEU A 340 34.55 19.26 -6.71
C LEU A 340 34.28 20.65 -6.13
N TRP A 341 33.44 20.72 -5.09
CA TRP A 341 33.27 21.93 -4.26
C TRP A 341 34.10 21.79 -2.98
N PRO A 342 35.13 22.63 -2.77
CA PRO A 342 35.86 22.70 -1.51
C PRO A 342 34.95 23.07 -0.32
N LEU A 343 35.40 22.79 0.90
CA LEU A 343 34.72 23.22 2.13
C LEU A 343 34.45 24.73 2.12
N HIS A 344 33.32 25.12 2.72
CA HIS A 344 32.89 26.53 2.84
C HIS A 344 32.70 27.26 1.50
N THR A 345 32.45 26.54 0.41
CA THR A 345 32.12 27.20 -0.86
C THR A 345 30.73 27.84 -0.76
N GLU A 346 30.56 29.07 -1.22
CA GLU A 346 29.29 29.80 -1.10
C GLU A 346 28.85 30.43 -2.42
N LEU A 347 27.54 30.56 -2.65
CA LEU A 347 26.99 31.22 -3.85
C LEU A 347 27.51 30.60 -5.15
N SER A 348 27.33 29.28 -5.29
CA SER A 348 27.76 28.53 -6.46
C SER A 348 26.60 27.84 -7.13
N GLY A 349 26.64 27.68 -8.46
CA GLY A 349 25.55 27.00 -9.13
C GLY A 349 25.81 26.59 -10.57
N LEU A 350 24.88 25.79 -11.08
CA LEU A 350 24.85 25.26 -12.44
C LEU A 350 23.51 25.65 -13.09
N SER A 351 23.54 26.19 -14.31
CA SER A 351 22.36 26.59 -15.06
C SER A 351 22.46 26.17 -16.52
N ASP A 352 21.38 25.63 -17.08
CA ASP A 352 21.18 25.48 -18.53
C ASP A 352 22.29 24.68 -19.25
N LEU A 353 22.76 23.57 -18.66
CA LEU A 353 23.84 22.76 -19.23
C LEU A 353 23.67 21.26 -18.96
N LYS A 354 24.34 20.44 -19.77
CA LYS A 354 24.45 19.00 -19.56
C LYS A 354 25.82 18.61 -19.06
N ILE A 355 25.86 17.70 -18.09
CA ILE A 355 27.09 17.03 -17.63
C ILE A 355 26.98 15.56 -18.02
N GLN A 356 27.95 15.07 -18.79
CA GLN A 356 27.93 13.75 -19.37
C GLN A 356 29.19 12.96 -19.03
N ASN A 357 29.00 11.83 -18.34
CA ASN A 357 30.03 10.83 -18.15
C ASN A 357 30.11 9.91 -19.38
N VAL A 358 31.12 10.08 -20.22
CA VAL A 358 31.34 9.19 -21.36
C VAL A 358 31.92 7.83 -20.97
N ASN A 359 32.49 7.73 -19.76
CA ASN A 359 32.96 6.51 -19.12
C ASN A 359 33.70 5.52 -20.05
N THR A 360 34.67 6.00 -20.81
CA THR A 360 35.37 5.24 -21.86
C THR A 360 36.08 3.97 -21.37
N SER A 361 36.44 3.90 -20.07
CA SER A 361 37.07 2.73 -19.45
C SER A 361 36.10 1.83 -18.67
N GLY A 362 34.86 2.27 -18.41
CA GLY A 362 33.93 1.58 -17.51
C GLY A 362 34.18 1.82 -16.00
N LEU A 363 35.21 2.58 -15.64
CA LEU A 363 35.69 2.74 -14.25
C LEU A 363 35.35 4.10 -13.61
N TRP A 364 34.74 5.03 -14.33
CA TRP A 364 34.40 6.35 -13.79
C TRP A 364 33.12 6.29 -12.95
N ARG A 365 33.27 6.18 -11.61
CA ARG A 365 32.15 5.99 -10.67
C ARG A 365 31.74 7.23 -9.89
N HIS A 366 32.55 8.28 -9.83
CA HIS A 366 32.23 9.55 -9.16
C HIS A 366 31.93 10.66 -10.17
N SER A 367 31.02 11.56 -9.80
CA SER A 367 30.55 12.63 -10.68
C SER A 367 30.75 14.00 -10.04
N LEU A 368 29.87 14.40 -9.12
CA LEU A 368 29.84 15.75 -8.55
C LEU A 368 29.70 15.68 -7.04
N LYS A 369 30.58 16.37 -6.30
CA LYS A 369 30.50 16.35 -4.83
C LYS A 369 31.05 17.59 -4.13
N THR A 370 30.54 17.84 -2.92
CA THR A 370 31.21 18.62 -1.89
C THR A 370 32.27 17.79 -1.17
N VAL A 371 33.28 18.46 -0.61
CA VAL A 371 34.19 17.84 0.37
C VAL A 371 33.44 17.65 1.69
N TRP A 372 33.56 16.47 2.29
CA TRP A 372 32.95 16.17 3.59
C TRP A 372 33.72 16.83 4.75
N PRO A 373 33.05 17.43 5.74
CA PRO A 373 33.71 18.00 6.90
C PRO A 373 34.18 16.90 7.89
N ASP A 374 35.27 17.15 8.61
CA ASP A 374 35.72 16.29 9.71
C ASP A 374 34.63 16.14 10.78
N SER A 375 34.61 15.04 11.53
CA SER A 375 33.57 14.73 12.51
C SER A 375 33.32 15.85 13.54
N GLU A 376 34.37 16.54 13.99
CA GLU A 376 34.31 17.65 14.96
C GLU A 376 33.84 18.98 14.35
N LYS A 377 33.85 19.08 13.01
CA LYS A 377 33.55 20.31 12.25
C LYS A 377 32.27 20.22 11.43
N LYS A 378 31.52 19.11 11.57
CA LYS A 378 30.17 19.00 11.00
C LYS A 378 29.36 20.19 11.50
N ALA A 379 28.69 20.90 10.59
CA ALA A 379 27.80 22.03 10.84
C ALA A 379 26.94 22.31 9.60
N PRO A 380 25.75 22.94 9.75
CA PRO A 380 24.99 23.49 8.65
C PRO A 380 25.90 24.40 7.82
N GLY A 381 25.97 24.14 6.53
CA GLY A 381 26.83 24.86 5.60
C GLY A 381 28.33 24.61 5.75
N ALA A 382 28.78 23.62 6.54
CA ALA A 382 30.20 23.30 6.68
C ALA A 382 30.86 22.94 5.34
N SER A 383 30.12 22.28 4.45
CA SER A 383 30.59 22.00 3.09
C SER A 383 30.33 23.17 2.13
N GLY A 384 29.21 23.88 2.27
CA GLY A 384 28.94 25.08 1.49
C GLY A 384 27.55 25.68 1.73
N SER A 385 27.29 26.86 1.14
CA SER A 385 25.98 27.52 1.29
C SER A 385 25.46 28.14 -0.01
N ARG A 386 24.13 28.20 -0.18
CA ARG A 386 23.45 28.80 -1.35
C ARG A 386 23.89 28.15 -2.66
N PHE A 387 23.65 26.85 -2.77
CA PHE A 387 23.94 26.08 -3.97
C PHE A 387 22.70 25.90 -4.82
N PHE A 388 22.82 26.02 -6.14
CA PHE A 388 21.74 25.65 -7.04
C PHE A 388 22.16 24.84 -8.26
N ALA A 389 21.29 23.95 -8.71
CA ALA A 389 21.28 23.40 -10.06
C ALA A 389 19.89 23.63 -10.65
N ILE A 390 19.81 24.34 -11.78
CA ILE A 390 18.54 24.63 -12.46
C ILE A 390 18.61 24.33 -13.95
N ASN A 391 17.61 23.63 -14.47
CA ASN A 391 17.51 23.28 -15.90
C ASN A 391 18.77 22.55 -16.43
N CYS A 392 19.32 21.63 -15.63
CA CYS A 392 20.52 20.87 -15.96
C CYS A 392 20.21 19.40 -16.26
N HIS A 393 20.94 18.81 -17.22
CA HIS A 393 20.86 17.38 -17.51
C HIS A 393 22.12 16.66 -17.01
N PHE A 394 21.97 15.58 -16.26
CA PHE A 394 23.05 14.77 -15.72
C PHE A 394 22.96 13.37 -16.30
N ASP A 395 23.85 13.05 -17.24
CA ASP A 395 24.00 11.74 -17.86
C ASP A 395 25.22 11.06 -17.23
N LEU A 396 24.97 10.27 -16.18
CA LEU A 396 26.00 9.82 -15.26
C LEU A 396 26.61 8.47 -15.67
N SER A 397 26.13 7.87 -16.77
CA SER A 397 26.50 6.50 -17.17
C SER A 397 26.28 5.54 -15.99
N VAL A 398 27.34 4.95 -15.43
CA VAL A 398 27.28 4.03 -14.27
C VAL A 398 27.78 4.65 -12.97
N ALA A 399 27.96 5.96 -12.94
CA ALA A 399 28.46 6.71 -11.80
C ALA A 399 27.36 7.07 -10.80
N TRP A 400 27.81 7.46 -9.61
CA TRP A 400 27.00 8.11 -8.58
C TRP A 400 26.49 9.46 -9.07
N GLY A 401 25.43 9.96 -8.45
CA GLY A 401 24.84 11.24 -8.81
C GLY A 401 25.46 12.43 -8.11
N LEU A 402 24.61 13.35 -7.67
CA LEU A 402 24.99 14.63 -7.09
C LEU A 402 25.11 14.50 -5.56
N SER A 403 26.31 14.73 -5.03
CA SER A 403 26.58 14.61 -3.59
C SER A 403 26.86 15.97 -2.96
N TRP A 404 25.80 16.67 -2.54
CA TRP A 404 25.88 17.95 -1.84
C TRP A 404 25.49 17.78 -0.37
N GLY A 405 26.35 17.10 0.40
CA GLY A 405 26.16 16.95 1.85
C GLY A 405 26.63 18.19 2.61
N TYR A 406 26.06 18.43 3.79
CA TYR A 406 26.30 19.59 4.67
C TYR A 406 26.22 20.94 3.97
N VAL A 407 25.26 21.08 3.04
CA VAL A 407 24.99 22.34 2.36
C VAL A 407 23.80 23.03 3.02
N ASP A 408 23.96 24.29 3.39
CA ASP A 408 22.84 25.14 3.80
C ASP A 408 22.29 25.91 2.60
N LYS A 409 20.97 26.02 2.46
CA LYS A 409 20.30 26.70 1.33
C LYS A 409 20.65 26.05 0.00
N MET A 410 20.03 24.92 -0.27
CA MET A 410 20.29 24.13 -1.48
C MET A 410 19.04 24.10 -2.38
N LEU A 411 19.20 24.31 -3.69
CA LEU A 411 18.14 24.15 -4.68
C LEU A 411 18.55 23.18 -5.80
N ILE A 412 17.77 22.13 -6.01
CA ILE A 412 17.89 21.27 -7.20
C ILE A 412 16.54 21.31 -7.90
N SER A 413 16.48 21.98 -9.06
CA SER A 413 15.19 22.21 -9.72
C SER A 413 15.21 22.05 -11.23
N ASN A 414 14.13 21.49 -11.79
CA ASN A 414 13.95 21.33 -13.23
C ASN A 414 15.11 20.56 -13.90
N CYS A 415 15.75 19.66 -13.17
CA CYS A 415 16.88 18.87 -13.67
C CYS A 415 16.45 17.48 -14.12
N ASN A 416 17.20 16.90 -15.07
CA ASN A 416 17.05 15.52 -15.50
C ASN A 416 18.28 14.71 -15.10
N PHE A 417 18.10 13.59 -14.40
CA PHE A 417 19.17 12.69 -13.98
C PHE A 417 18.98 11.32 -14.61
N ARG A 418 20.05 10.76 -15.18
CA ARG A 418 20.08 9.41 -15.72
C ARG A 418 21.30 8.66 -15.22
N SER A 419 21.10 7.53 -14.56
CA SER A 419 22.16 6.61 -14.17
C SER A 419 21.76 5.16 -14.39
N TYR A 420 22.69 4.39 -14.93
CA TYR A 420 22.64 2.95 -15.18
C TYR A 420 23.58 2.19 -14.24
N ALA A 421 23.92 2.79 -13.10
CA ALA A 421 24.76 2.17 -12.10
C ALA A 421 24.17 0.81 -11.68
N ASN A 422 24.98 -0.24 -11.77
CA ASN A 422 24.66 -1.60 -11.30
C ASN A 422 25.59 -2.04 -10.15
N ILE A 423 26.18 -1.06 -9.48
CA ILE A 423 27.11 -1.24 -8.36
C ILE A 423 26.36 -1.24 -7.03
N THR A 424 27.06 -1.66 -5.97
CA THR A 424 26.53 -1.67 -4.60
C THR A 424 26.61 -0.25 -4.00
N TRP A 425 25.51 0.25 -3.41
CA TRP A 425 25.43 1.56 -2.71
C TRP A 425 25.67 2.86 -3.52
N PRO A 426 25.26 2.99 -4.80
CA PRO A 426 25.31 4.31 -5.45
C PRO A 426 24.27 5.25 -4.83
N TRP A 427 24.61 6.53 -4.69
CA TRP A 427 23.64 7.55 -4.25
C TRP A 427 23.34 8.48 -5.42
N MET A 428 22.06 8.58 -5.80
CA MET A 428 21.64 9.50 -6.87
C MET A 428 21.66 10.95 -6.38
N TRP A 429 21.13 11.16 -5.17
CA TRP A 429 21.37 12.36 -4.40
C TRP A 429 21.89 11.96 -3.04
N HIS A 430 22.99 12.57 -2.61
CA HIS A 430 23.53 12.39 -1.27
C HIS A 430 23.71 13.76 -0.64
N CYS A 431 22.71 14.16 0.15
CA CYS A 431 22.57 15.49 0.71
C CYS A 431 22.49 15.45 2.25
N ASP A 432 23.02 14.40 2.86
CA ASP A 432 23.05 14.24 4.32
C ASP A 432 23.70 15.46 5.01
N GLY A 433 23.13 15.87 6.15
CA GLY A 433 23.57 17.03 6.92
C GLY A 433 23.16 18.39 6.35
N SER A 434 22.43 18.42 5.22
CA SER A 434 22.01 19.67 4.57
C SER A 434 20.77 20.28 5.23
N THR A 435 20.65 21.60 5.14
CA THR A 435 19.60 22.40 5.78
C THR A 435 18.98 23.38 4.79
N ASN A 436 17.72 23.76 5.02
CA ASN A 436 17.02 24.76 4.20
C ASN A 436 17.04 24.40 2.69
N PHE A 437 16.73 23.14 2.36
CA PHE A 437 16.88 22.62 1.01
C PHE A 437 15.55 22.44 0.27
N VAL A 438 15.57 22.66 -1.03
CA VAL A 438 14.44 22.48 -1.95
C VAL A 438 14.86 21.62 -3.14
N VAL A 439 14.19 20.49 -3.33
CA VAL A 439 14.40 19.58 -4.46
C VAL A 439 13.08 19.43 -5.20
N ARG A 440 12.94 20.08 -6.36
CA ARG A 440 11.64 20.14 -7.05
C ARG A 440 11.65 20.01 -8.56
N ASN A 441 10.58 19.45 -9.11
CA ASN A 441 10.35 19.39 -10.56
C ASN A 441 11.46 18.64 -11.32
N ASN A 442 12.13 17.67 -10.67
CA ASN A 442 13.19 16.92 -11.32
C ASN A 442 12.66 15.62 -11.93
N ARG A 443 13.33 15.14 -12.98
CA ARG A 443 13.13 13.81 -13.55
C ARG A 443 14.35 12.94 -13.27
N VAL A 444 14.15 11.73 -12.76
CA VAL A 444 15.25 10.82 -12.43
C VAL A 444 14.98 9.44 -12.99
N PHE A 445 15.99 8.86 -13.65
CA PHE A 445 16.02 7.47 -14.08
C PHE A 445 17.23 6.78 -13.46
N TYR A 446 17.01 5.71 -12.69
CA TYR A 446 18.09 5.01 -12.01
C TYR A 446 17.86 3.49 -11.93
N SER A 447 18.94 2.70 -12.01
CA SER A 447 18.90 1.23 -11.90
C SER A 447 19.25 0.71 -10.51
N ALA A 448 20.13 1.41 -9.78
CA ALA A 448 20.51 1.06 -8.41
C ALA A 448 20.79 2.31 -7.58
N GLY A 449 20.69 2.17 -6.26
CA GLY A 449 21.03 3.23 -5.31
C GLY A 449 19.90 3.73 -4.43
N ARG A 450 20.16 4.87 -3.75
CA ARG A 450 19.24 5.59 -2.85
C ARG A 450 19.35 7.12 -3.01
N PHE A 451 18.44 7.83 -2.34
CA PHE A 451 18.47 9.28 -2.15
C PHE A 451 18.60 9.60 -0.65
N GLY A 452 19.70 10.22 -0.22
CA GLY A 452 20.02 10.47 1.19
C GLY A 452 19.85 11.93 1.59
N PHE A 453 19.10 12.18 2.67
CA PHE A 453 18.91 13.50 3.29
C PHE A 453 18.96 13.43 4.83
N SER A 454 19.74 12.49 5.37
CA SER A 454 19.75 12.21 6.81
C SER A 454 20.49 13.29 7.60
N ASN A 455 20.14 13.49 8.87
CA ASN A 455 20.73 14.50 9.77
C ASN A 455 20.56 15.96 9.29
N GLY A 456 19.57 16.23 8.45
CA GLY A 456 19.19 17.58 7.99
C GLY A 456 17.93 18.14 8.67
N CYS A 457 17.58 19.39 8.35
CA CYS A 457 16.32 20.02 8.74
C CYS A 457 15.82 21.02 7.69
N ASN A 458 14.54 21.41 7.78
CA ASN A 458 13.88 22.37 6.89
C ASN A 458 14.01 21.98 5.41
N GLY A 459 13.49 20.79 5.08
CA GLY A 459 13.68 20.16 3.78
C GLY A 459 12.39 20.02 2.99
N ILE A 460 12.38 20.41 1.71
CA ILE A 460 11.25 20.25 0.80
C ILE A 460 11.67 19.41 -0.41
N ILE A 461 10.94 18.33 -0.65
CA ILE A 461 11.12 17.44 -1.79
C ILE A 461 9.78 17.29 -2.48
N GLU A 462 9.62 17.89 -3.66
CA GLU A 462 8.30 17.96 -4.30
C GLU A 462 8.27 17.85 -5.82
N ASN A 463 7.15 17.38 -6.35
CA ASN A 463 6.88 17.36 -7.80
C ASN A 463 7.99 16.68 -8.62
N ASN A 464 8.76 15.75 -8.03
CA ASN A 464 9.77 14.99 -8.74
C ASN A 464 9.15 13.74 -9.36
N HIS A 465 9.61 13.35 -10.55
CA HIS A 465 9.28 12.06 -11.17
C HIS A 465 10.52 11.17 -11.18
N ILE A 466 10.51 10.16 -10.32
CA ILE A 466 11.64 9.25 -10.09
C ILE A 466 11.23 7.85 -10.55
N THR A 467 11.87 7.40 -11.62
CA THR A 467 11.64 6.11 -12.25
C THR A 467 12.81 5.18 -12.01
N ARG A 468 12.49 4.02 -11.43
CA ARG A 468 13.43 2.94 -11.18
C ARG A 468 13.39 1.90 -12.29
N MET A 469 14.54 1.55 -12.83
CA MET A 469 14.67 0.57 -13.92
C MET A 469 14.79 -0.86 -13.36
N GLY A 470 13.68 -1.58 -13.34
CA GLY A 470 13.56 -2.95 -12.84
C GLY A 470 14.37 -3.98 -13.64
N ASP A 471 14.51 -3.80 -14.96
CA ASP A 471 15.28 -4.71 -15.82
C ASP A 471 16.79 -4.66 -15.57
N LEU A 472 17.27 -3.60 -14.91
CA LEU A 472 18.69 -3.30 -14.72
C LEU A 472 19.15 -3.48 -13.26
N GLN A 473 18.37 -4.21 -12.46
CA GLN A 473 18.68 -4.48 -11.06
C GLN A 473 19.97 -5.27 -10.90
N ALA A 474 20.87 -4.79 -10.04
CA ALA A 474 22.10 -5.48 -9.71
C ALA A 474 21.85 -6.79 -8.94
N PHE A 475 22.63 -7.84 -9.22
CA PHE A 475 22.52 -9.14 -8.52
C PHE A 475 22.87 -9.06 -7.02
N ARG A 476 23.66 -8.06 -6.59
CA ARG A 476 24.08 -7.83 -5.20
C ARG A 476 23.93 -6.39 -4.70
N GLY A 477 23.40 -5.48 -5.53
CA GLY A 477 23.34 -4.05 -5.23
C GLY A 477 22.09 -3.65 -4.44
N GLU A 478 22.25 -2.67 -3.54
CA GLU A 478 21.13 -2.00 -2.89
C GLU A 478 20.35 -1.17 -3.91
N THR A 479 19.04 -1.31 -3.87
CA THR A 479 18.14 -0.63 -4.80
C THR A 479 16.92 -0.16 -3.99
N GLY A 480 16.87 1.13 -3.63
CA GLY A 480 15.85 1.74 -2.77
C GLY A 480 15.50 3.16 -3.22
N GLY A 481 14.63 3.84 -2.50
CA GLY A 481 14.23 5.23 -2.74
C GLY A 481 14.87 6.18 -1.73
N PHE A 482 14.06 7.06 -1.14
CA PHE A 482 14.50 8.01 -0.12
C PHE A 482 14.86 7.30 1.18
N ASN A 483 16.04 7.62 1.72
CA ASN A 483 16.48 7.25 3.06
C ASN A 483 16.79 8.52 3.85
N ILE A 484 15.88 8.88 4.75
CA ILE A 484 15.90 10.16 5.45
C ILE A 484 15.72 9.88 6.94
N ASP A 485 16.84 9.95 7.65
CA ASP A 485 16.95 9.56 9.05
C ASP A 485 17.40 10.75 9.92
N PHE A 486 16.90 10.82 11.15
CA PHE A 486 17.28 11.84 12.15
C PHE A 486 17.06 13.27 11.65
N THR A 487 15.88 13.54 11.10
CA THR A 487 15.55 14.85 10.53
C THR A 487 14.33 15.47 11.18
N LYS A 488 14.31 16.81 11.17
CA LYS A 488 13.20 17.65 11.60
C LYS A 488 12.65 18.46 10.42
N ASP A 489 11.36 18.76 10.40
CA ASP A 489 10.77 19.74 9.48
C ASP A 489 10.96 19.36 8.01
N VAL A 490 10.47 18.17 7.62
CA VAL A 490 10.62 17.61 6.27
C VAL A 490 9.27 17.46 5.57
N VAL A 491 9.17 18.04 4.36
CA VAL A 491 8.00 17.98 3.49
C VAL A 491 8.32 17.17 2.23
N LEU A 492 7.66 16.03 2.06
CA LEU A 492 7.68 15.22 0.83
C LEU A 492 6.30 15.28 0.18
N MET A 493 6.15 16.02 -0.92
CA MET A 493 4.84 16.17 -1.55
C MET A 493 4.78 16.03 -3.06
N ASN A 494 3.68 15.44 -3.55
CA ASN A 494 3.36 15.36 -4.98
C ASN A 494 4.45 14.72 -5.86
N ASN A 495 5.27 13.83 -5.31
CA ASN A 495 6.27 13.11 -6.09
C ASN A 495 5.64 11.86 -6.75
N ILE A 496 6.11 11.51 -7.94
CA ILE A 496 5.81 10.25 -8.62
C ILE A 496 7.03 9.35 -8.49
N LEU A 497 6.84 8.17 -7.91
CA LEU A 497 7.87 7.16 -7.67
C LEU A 497 7.42 5.86 -8.32
N ASP A 498 7.94 5.51 -9.49
CA ASP A 498 7.49 4.35 -10.28
C ASP A 498 8.62 3.39 -10.66
N VAL A 499 8.25 2.18 -11.07
CA VAL A 499 9.15 1.15 -11.57
C VAL A 499 8.78 0.82 -13.01
N GLU A 500 9.76 0.92 -13.91
CA GLU A 500 9.66 0.45 -15.30
C GLU A 500 10.38 -0.88 -15.49
N GLY A 501 9.85 -1.76 -16.35
CA GLY A 501 10.42 -3.09 -16.62
C GLY A 501 10.03 -4.14 -15.59
N ASP A 502 10.97 -5.03 -15.28
CA ASP A 502 10.80 -6.14 -14.35
C ASP A 502 10.43 -5.69 -12.93
N SER A 503 9.81 -6.60 -12.18
CA SER A 503 9.47 -6.30 -10.79
C SER A 503 10.72 -6.20 -9.93
N ILE A 504 10.73 -5.25 -9.00
CA ILE A 504 11.80 -5.18 -8.01
C ILE A 504 11.84 -6.46 -7.18
N VAL A 505 13.02 -7.07 -7.09
CA VAL A 505 13.24 -8.32 -6.35
C VAL A 505 13.20 -8.05 -4.85
N ASP A 506 12.43 -8.85 -4.11
CA ASP A 506 12.37 -8.75 -2.65
C ASP A 506 13.66 -9.30 -2.01
N ARG A 507 14.54 -8.40 -1.58
CA ARG A 507 15.82 -8.72 -0.89
C ARG A 507 16.01 -7.94 0.40
N ASN A 508 14.91 -7.54 1.05
CA ASN A 508 14.98 -6.59 2.17
C ASN A 508 15.65 -5.25 1.80
N MET A 509 15.51 -4.85 0.53
CA MET A 509 16.07 -3.66 -0.09
C MET A 509 15.03 -3.19 -1.12
N GLY A 510 14.38 -2.05 -0.91
CA GLY A 510 13.34 -1.59 -1.85
C GLY A 510 12.29 -0.64 -1.31
N GLU A 511 12.50 -0.07 -0.13
CA GLU A 511 11.69 1.01 0.45
C GLU A 511 11.74 2.24 -0.42
N THR A 512 10.58 2.83 -0.68
CA THR A 512 10.46 3.99 -1.56
C THR A 512 10.60 5.29 -0.78
N ILE A 513 9.91 5.40 0.35
CA ILE A 513 10.08 6.46 1.34
C ILE A 513 10.38 5.79 2.67
N LEU A 514 11.58 6.02 3.21
CA LEU A 514 12.08 5.32 4.39
C LEU A 514 12.66 6.28 5.43
N SER A 515 12.26 6.05 6.68
CA SER A 515 12.99 6.49 7.86
C SER A 515 13.30 5.28 8.75
N GLN A 516 14.58 4.98 8.94
CA GLN A 516 15.12 3.79 9.61
C GLN A 516 16.28 4.07 10.57
N GLY A 517 16.42 5.29 11.08
CA GLY A 517 17.45 5.76 12.02
C GLY A 517 17.47 5.09 13.41
N GLY A 518 17.43 3.76 13.50
CA GLY A 518 17.40 3.02 14.76
C GLY A 518 18.77 2.76 15.38
N ASN A 519 19.73 3.68 15.24
CA ASN A 519 21.07 3.49 15.78
C ASN A 519 21.03 3.48 17.33
N PRO A 520 21.47 2.41 18.02
CA PRO A 520 21.46 2.34 19.49
C PRO A 520 22.44 3.31 20.16
N VAL A 521 23.40 3.89 19.43
CA VAL A 521 24.39 4.83 19.99
C VAL A 521 23.69 6.03 20.64
N GLY A 522 23.94 6.21 21.94
CA GLY A 522 23.36 7.27 22.76
C GLY A 522 21.91 7.04 23.21
N GLN A 523 21.33 5.87 22.95
CA GLN A 523 20.05 5.47 23.52
C GLN A 523 20.25 4.78 24.88
N SER A 524 19.25 4.90 25.75
CA SER A 524 19.19 4.12 26.98
C SER A 524 17.74 4.01 27.46
N LEU A 525 17.48 3.03 28.30
CA LEU A 525 16.19 2.85 28.94
C LEU A 525 16.41 2.42 30.39
N GLY A 526 15.54 2.88 31.28
CA GLY A 526 15.75 2.68 32.70
C GLY A 526 14.57 3.13 33.55
N ARG A 527 14.83 3.22 34.84
CA ARG A 527 13.85 3.62 35.85
C ARG A 527 14.38 4.85 36.56
N VAL A 528 13.51 5.84 36.75
CA VAL A 528 13.89 7.10 37.40
C VAL A 528 14.37 6.83 38.83
N GLU A 529 15.54 7.36 39.18
CA GLU A 529 16.03 7.34 40.56
C GLU A 529 15.63 8.63 41.30
N GLU A 530 15.80 9.76 40.60
CA GLU A 530 15.54 11.12 41.08
C GLU A 530 15.24 12.03 39.89
N ALA A 531 14.37 13.03 40.07
CA ALA A 531 14.08 14.04 39.06
C ALA A 531 13.76 15.40 39.71
N SER A 532 14.12 16.48 39.01
CA SER A 532 13.72 17.85 39.36
C SER A 532 12.73 18.38 38.32
N SER A 533 12.36 19.67 38.38
CA SER A 533 11.56 20.28 37.31
C SER A 533 12.29 20.28 35.96
N THR A 534 13.62 20.27 35.92
CA THR A 534 14.43 20.41 34.70
C THR A 534 15.50 19.33 34.53
N SER A 535 15.42 18.23 35.26
CA SER A 535 16.40 17.13 35.13
C SER A 535 15.85 15.77 35.53
N LEU A 536 16.52 14.71 35.06
CA LEU A 536 16.31 13.31 35.47
C LEU A 536 17.68 12.66 35.73
N THR A 537 17.77 11.91 36.83
CA THR A 537 18.98 11.21 37.28
C THR A 537 18.73 9.72 37.40
N ASP A 538 19.67 8.92 36.88
CA ASP A 538 19.79 7.48 37.10
C ASP A 538 21.28 7.12 37.22
N ARG A 539 21.73 6.80 38.44
CA ARG A 539 23.15 6.50 38.73
C ARG A 539 23.59 5.13 38.20
N SER A 540 22.66 4.30 37.69
CA SER A 540 23.00 3.05 37.00
C SER A 540 23.43 3.26 35.54
N GLN A 541 23.14 4.44 34.97
CA GLN A 541 23.48 4.77 33.59
C GLN A 541 24.83 5.47 33.46
N ASN A 542 25.36 5.47 32.24
CA ASN A 542 26.49 6.31 31.84
C ASN A 542 26.14 7.09 30.57
N TRP A 543 25.80 8.36 30.72
CA TRP A 543 25.38 9.24 29.63
C TRP A 543 26.50 10.06 29.01
N THR A 544 27.77 9.67 29.19
CA THR A 544 28.90 10.38 28.55
C THR A 544 28.85 10.39 27.01
N GLN A 545 28.01 9.57 26.37
CA GLN A 545 27.85 9.45 24.93
C GLN A 545 26.40 9.63 24.45
N ILE A 546 25.74 10.76 24.78
CA ILE A 546 24.47 11.14 24.13
C ILE A 546 24.77 12.07 22.95
N ARG A 547 24.15 11.81 21.79
CA ARG A 547 24.17 12.72 20.62
C ARG A 547 23.39 13.99 20.92
N THR A 548 24.06 14.97 21.52
CA THR A 548 23.52 16.32 21.80
C THR A 548 24.17 17.41 20.95
N SER A 549 25.17 17.05 20.13
CA SER A 549 25.94 17.97 19.29
C SER A 549 25.57 17.94 17.80
N ASP A 550 24.76 16.98 17.36
CA ASP A 550 24.37 16.84 15.95
C ASP A 550 23.19 17.77 15.64
N TYR A 551 23.30 18.65 14.67
CA TYR A 551 22.42 19.82 14.46
C TYR A 551 20.92 19.58 14.30
N SER A 552 20.51 18.36 13.94
CA SER A 552 19.09 18.02 13.94
C SER A 552 18.54 17.73 15.35
N THR A 553 19.37 17.70 16.41
CA THR A 553 19.22 16.92 17.66
C THR A 553 17.78 16.50 17.97
N CYS A 554 17.35 15.43 17.31
CA CYS A 554 16.12 14.71 17.64
C CYS A 554 16.26 13.92 18.95
N ALA A 555 17.31 14.16 19.75
CA ALA A 555 17.62 13.45 20.98
C ALA A 555 16.70 13.88 22.11
N VAL A 556 15.97 12.91 22.66
CA VAL A 556 14.88 13.15 23.58
C VAL A 556 14.90 12.21 24.77
N LEU A 557 14.32 12.70 25.86
CA LEU A 557 14.03 11.94 27.06
C LEU A 557 12.51 11.84 27.20
N ALA A 558 11.97 10.63 27.16
CA ALA A 558 10.54 10.34 27.22
C ALA A 558 10.20 9.47 28.43
N ILE A 559 9.10 9.78 29.12
CA ILE A 559 8.56 8.94 30.19
C ILE A 559 7.54 7.98 29.58
N VAL A 560 7.83 6.68 29.65
CA VAL A 560 7.07 5.64 28.96
C VAL A 560 6.18 4.82 29.90
N LYS A 561 6.34 4.95 31.22
CA LYS A 561 5.47 4.30 32.23
C LYS A 561 5.53 5.08 33.53
N GLY A 562 4.48 4.99 34.35
CA GLY A 562 4.44 5.56 35.71
C GLY A 562 4.05 7.04 35.72
N LYS A 563 4.43 7.75 36.78
CA LYS A 563 4.08 9.16 36.95
C LYS A 563 4.68 10.01 35.83
N GLY A 564 3.82 10.74 35.11
CA GLY A 564 4.23 11.58 34.00
C GLY A 564 4.40 10.87 32.65
N ALA A 565 4.00 9.59 32.53
CA ALA A 565 4.03 8.85 31.28
C ALA A 565 3.28 9.55 30.13
N GLY A 566 3.88 9.57 28.95
CA GLY A 566 3.40 10.29 27.77
C GLY A 566 4.06 11.66 27.56
N GLN A 567 4.82 12.18 28.52
CA GLN A 567 5.61 13.40 28.33
C GLN A 567 7.01 13.08 27.78
N TRP A 568 7.53 13.95 26.90
CA TRP A 568 8.92 13.92 26.44
C TRP A 568 9.50 15.33 26.36
N ARG A 569 10.83 15.44 26.32
CA ARG A 569 11.58 16.70 26.24
C ARG A 569 12.82 16.56 25.37
N LYS A 570 13.28 17.65 24.75
CA LYS A 570 14.58 17.69 24.08
C LYS A 570 15.69 17.72 25.12
N ILE A 571 16.76 16.98 24.87
CA ILE A 571 17.92 16.94 25.76
C ILE A 571 18.78 18.17 25.50
N LYS A 572 18.87 19.06 26.49
CA LYS A 572 19.71 20.27 26.43
C LYS A 572 21.18 19.99 26.74
N GLY A 573 21.43 18.95 27.54
CA GLY A 573 22.76 18.53 27.93
C GLY A 573 22.70 17.45 28.99
N ASN A 574 23.86 16.92 29.35
CA ASN A 574 23.94 15.86 30.35
C ASN A 574 25.31 15.86 31.05
N ASN A 575 25.38 15.15 32.16
CA ASN A 575 26.64 14.64 32.73
C ASN A 575 26.61 13.11 32.73
N GLN A 576 27.51 12.45 33.48
CA GLN A 576 27.58 11.00 33.54
C GLN A 576 26.26 10.31 33.96
N HIS A 577 25.48 10.92 34.86
CA HIS A 577 24.30 10.28 35.48
C HIS A 577 23.02 11.13 35.46
N THR A 578 23.07 12.35 34.91
CA THR A 578 21.94 13.29 34.90
C THR A 578 21.76 13.89 33.51
N ILE A 579 20.53 13.89 33.02
CA ILE A 579 20.09 14.59 31.82
C ILE A 579 19.38 15.88 32.22
N PHE A 580 19.67 16.96 31.49
CA PHE A 580 19.01 18.26 31.57
C PHE A 580 18.14 18.46 30.34
N ILE A 581 16.92 18.95 30.57
CA ILE A 581 15.88 19.10 29.55
C ILE A 581 15.65 20.57 29.19
N ASP A 582 15.10 20.81 28.00
CA ASP A 582 14.83 22.13 27.44
C ASP A 582 13.65 22.86 28.11
N VAL A 583 12.56 22.14 28.39
CA VAL A 583 11.33 22.66 28.99
C VAL A 583 11.01 21.90 30.29
N PRO A 584 10.60 22.57 31.39
CA PRO A 584 10.27 21.89 32.63
C PRO A 584 9.19 20.79 32.48
N TRP A 585 9.24 19.76 33.31
CA TRP A 585 8.20 18.73 33.37
C TRP A 585 6.85 19.34 33.80
N THR A 586 5.77 19.00 33.10
CA THR A 586 4.42 19.38 33.53
C THR A 586 4.05 18.60 34.79
N VAL A 587 4.38 17.31 34.80
CA VAL A 587 4.36 16.46 36.00
C VAL A 587 5.72 15.82 36.16
N ILE A 588 6.40 16.13 37.28
CA ILE A 588 7.74 15.61 37.59
C ILE A 588 7.64 14.08 37.78
N PRO A 589 8.39 13.29 37.00
CA PRO A 589 8.42 11.84 37.16
C PRO A 589 9.07 11.45 38.48
N ASP A 590 8.68 10.32 39.05
CA ASP A 590 9.26 9.78 40.27
C ASP A 590 9.75 8.34 40.09
N ARG A 591 10.16 7.69 41.18
CA ARG A 591 10.65 6.30 41.17
C ARG A 591 9.64 5.26 40.67
N SER A 592 8.37 5.60 40.44
CA SER A 592 7.43 4.71 39.74
C SER A 592 7.61 4.71 38.22
N SER A 593 8.44 5.62 37.69
CA SER A 593 8.48 5.96 36.28
C SER A 593 9.60 5.25 35.54
N ASN A 594 9.28 4.74 34.35
CA ASN A 594 10.28 4.27 33.39
C ASN A 594 10.50 5.34 32.33
N TYR A 595 11.73 5.49 31.89
CA TYR A 595 12.11 6.46 30.88
C TYR A 595 12.85 5.79 29.72
N VAL A 596 12.88 6.49 28.60
CA VAL A 596 13.66 6.18 27.40
C VAL A 596 14.42 7.43 26.98
N VAL A 597 15.71 7.28 26.72
CA VAL A 597 16.54 8.23 25.97
C VAL A 597 16.63 7.69 24.55
N THR A 598 16.15 8.45 23.57
CA THR A 598 16.11 8.02 22.16
C THR A 598 16.33 9.20 21.22
N GLN A 599 16.31 8.94 19.92
CA GLN A 599 16.37 9.96 18.87
C GLN A 599 15.18 9.77 17.94
N TRP A 600 14.42 10.83 17.64
CA TRP A 600 13.41 10.75 16.59
C TRP A 600 14.10 10.53 15.25
N SER A 601 13.69 9.48 14.53
CA SER A 601 14.14 9.26 13.16
C SER A 601 13.48 10.27 12.20
N ALA A 602 12.25 10.67 12.52
CA ALA A 602 11.48 11.70 11.83
C ALA A 602 10.70 12.52 12.87
N GLU A 603 10.90 13.84 12.89
CA GLU A 603 10.19 14.81 13.74
C GLU A 603 9.54 15.84 12.81
N ASP A 604 8.23 16.09 12.95
CA ASP A 604 7.55 17.17 12.23
C ASP A 604 7.50 16.99 10.69
N TRP A 605 7.17 15.76 10.24
CA TRP A 605 7.11 15.46 8.80
C TRP A 605 5.71 15.63 8.18
N LEU A 606 5.69 16.01 6.90
CA LEU A 606 4.53 15.96 6.03
C LEU A 606 4.84 15.15 4.76
N VAL A 607 4.17 14.00 4.59
CA VAL A 607 4.24 13.15 3.40
C VAL A 607 2.89 13.21 2.69
N LYS A 608 2.75 14.09 1.69
CA LYS A 608 1.44 14.44 1.11
C LYS A 608 1.33 14.23 -0.39
N GLY A 609 0.29 13.53 -0.87
CA GLY A 609 -0.05 13.51 -2.30
C GLY A 609 0.96 12.79 -3.21
N ASN A 610 1.84 11.95 -2.67
CA ASN A 610 2.80 11.19 -3.48
C ASN A 610 2.13 9.99 -4.14
N ILE A 611 2.62 9.61 -5.32
CA ILE A 611 2.14 8.46 -6.11
C ILE A 611 3.26 7.43 -6.20
N LEU A 612 3.04 6.23 -5.67
CA LEU A 612 3.98 5.11 -5.73
C LEU A 612 3.41 3.98 -6.59
N LYS A 613 4.13 3.57 -7.64
CA LYS A 613 3.67 2.51 -8.56
C LYS A 613 4.68 1.39 -8.67
N GLU A 614 4.21 0.15 -8.49
CA GLU A 614 5.01 -1.07 -8.67
C GLU A 614 6.27 -1.19 -7.78
N ASN A 615 6.38 -0.38 -6.73
CA ASN A 615 7.53 -0.40 -5.83
C ASN A 615 7.51 -1.59 -4.86
N ASN A 616 8.68 -2.09 -4.46
CA ASN A 616 8.74 -3.22 -3.52
C ASN A 616 8.16 -2.87 -2.15
N ARG A 617 8.55 -1.73 -1.57
CA ARG A 617 8.07 -1.25 -0.27
C ARG A 617 7.53 0.18 -0.38
N GLY A 618 6.44 0.48 0.32
CA GLY A 618 5.76 1.78 0.26
C GLY A 618 6.43 2.87 1.11
N ILE A 619 5.64 3.42 2.04
CA ILE A 619 6.04 4.51 2.95
C ILE A 619 6.27 3.93 4.35
N TRP A 620 7.52 3.85 4.76
CA TRP A 620 7.94 3.08 5.95
C TRP A 620 8.68 3.97 6.94
N PHE A 621 8.09 4.18 8.11
CA PHE A 621 8.73 4.76 9.28
C PHE A 621 9.13 3.60 10.21
N TYR A 622 10.25 2.95 9.84
CA TYR A 622 10.69 1.67 10.39
C TYR A 622 11.28 1.75 11.81
N CYS A 623 11.83 2.93 12.18
CA CYS A 623 12.49 3.17 13.47
C CYS A 623 11.89 4.37 14.22
N GLY A 624 10.57 4.51 14.21
CA GLY A 624 9.86 5.51 15.01
C GLY A 624 9.80 6.91 14.38
N GLY A 625 9.21 7.83 15.12
CA GLY A 625 9.02 9.23 14.74
C GLY A 625 8.03 9.95 15.66
N THR A 626 7.93 11.27 15.54
CA THR A 626 6.90 12.06 16.20
C THR A 626 6.31 13.12 15.28
N ASP A 627 5.00 13.37 15.43
CA ASP A 627 4.26 14.37 14.65
C ASP A 627 4.43 14.21 13.13
N VAL A 628 4.22 12.98 12.65
CA VAL A 628 4.30 12.62 11.23
C VAL A 628 2.91 12.59 10.62
N ALA A 629 2.67 13.36 9.55
CA ALA A 629 1.44 13.30 8.77
C ALA A 629 1.67 12.66 7.40
N ILE A 630 0.95 11.57 7.10
CA ILE A 630 0.97 10.84 5.83
C ILE A 630 -0.42 10.98 5.20
N VAL A 631 -0.56 11.88 4.22
CA VAL A 631 -1.85 12.42 3.79
C VAL A 631 -2.06 12.27 2.28
N GLY A 632 -3.17 11.66 1.86
CA GLY A 632 -3.58 11.71 0.46
C GLY A 632 -2.64 11.06 -0.55
N ASN A 633 -1.80 10.10 -0.13
CA ASN A 633 -0.87 9.39 -1.03
C ASN A 633 -1.59 8.24 -1.76
N GLU A 634 -1.16 7.93 -2.98
CA GLU A 634 -1.65 6.81 -3.79
C GLU A 634 -0.55 5.76 -3.97
N LEU A 635 -0.80 4.53 -3.55
CA LEU A 635 0.12 3.41 -3.65
C LEU A 635 -0.53 2.31 -4.50
N GLU A 636 -0.10 2.15 -5.76
CA GLU A 636 -0.60 1.15 -6.70
C GLU A 636 0.42 0.01 -6.86
N ASN A 637 0.01 -1.22 -6.56
CA ASN A 637 0.85 -2.43 -6.58
C ASN A 637 2.21 -2.27 -5.85
N SER A 638 2.22 -1.37 -4.89
CA SER A 638 3.31 -1.13 -3.95
C SER A 638 2.88 -1.63 -2.58
N GLU A 639 3.80 -2.11 -1.75
CA GLU A 639 3.43 -2.39 -0.35
C GLU A 639 2.97 -1.10 0.35
N GLY A 640 2.24 -1.25 1.44
CA GLY A 640 1.55 -0.15 2.07
C GLY A 640 2.38 0.72 3.03
N ILE A 641 1.68 1.30 4.01
CA ILE A 641 2.22 2.24 4.99
C ILE A 641 2.56 1.51 6.29
N TYR A 642 3.79 1.66 6.77
CA TYR A 642 4.29 0.94 7.93
C TYR A 642 4.87 1.91 8.98
N LEU A 643 4.16 2.09 10.08
CA LEU A 643 4.63 2.81 11.26
C LEU A 643 5.14 1.80 12.29
N ARG A 644 6.41 1.90 12.66
CA ARG A 644 7.03 0.96 13.61
C ARG A 644 7.74 1.68 14.74
N SER A 645 7.40 1.29 15.96
CA SER A 645 8.22 1.47 17.16
C SER A 645 8.92 0.15 17.49
N ASP A 646 10.07 0.19 18.18
CA ASP A 646 10.74 -1.05 18.57
C ASP A 646 11.62 -0.97 19.81
N GLN A 647 11.60 -2.05 20.60
CA GLN A 647 12.37 -2.21 21.83
C GLN A 647 13.39 -3.34 21.70
N ARG A 648 14.62 -3.06 22.12
CA ARG A 648 15.77 -3.97 22.18
C ARG A 648 16.61 -3.66 23.43
N VAL A 649 16.30 -4.31 24.55
CA VAL A 649 16.91 -4.04 25.87
C VAL A 649 18.40 -4.34 25.89
N GLU A 650 18.83 -5.41 25.22
CA GLU A 650 20.25 -5.82 25.16
C GLU A 650 21.20 -4.71 24.69
N VAL A 651 20.73 -3.85 23.79
CA VAL A 651 21.51 -2.74 23.23
C VAL A 651 20.99 -1.37 23.68
N GLY A 652 20.12 -1.33 24.70
CA GLY A 652 19.57 -0.09 25.25
C GLY A 652 18.67 0.70 24.30
N ARG A 653 18.16 0.08 23.23
CA ARG A 653 17.40 0.76 22.17
C ARG A 653 15.91 0.69 22.43
N TYR A 654 15.25 1.84 22.34
CA TYR A 654 13.81 1.91 22.24
C TYR A 654 13.40 3.10 21.35
N ASN A 655 12.97 2.81 20.13
CA ASN A 655 12.42 3.83 19.23
C ASN A 655 10.91 3.95 19.44
N LEU A 656 10.43 5.18 19.50
CA LEU A 656 9.04 5.53 19.81
C LEU A 656 8.33 6.03 18.54
N MET A 657 7.00 5.85 18.45
CA MET A 657 6.16 6.36 17.35
C MET A 657 4.95 7.11 17.92
N TRP A 658 5.03 8.44 18.05
CA TRP A 658 4.04 9.24 18.80
C TRP A 658 3.38 10.31 17.93
N ASN A 659 2.05 10.44 18.02
CA ASN A 659 1.26 11.48 17.34
C ASN A 659 1.36 11.43 15.80
N ALA A 660 1.33 10.22 15.22
CA ALA A 660 1.32 10.06 13.76
C ALA A 660 -0.12 10.07 13.22
N ILE A 661 -0.33 10.76 12.09
CA ILE A 661 -1.60 10.85 11.38
C ILE A 661 -1.42 10.21 9.99
N VAL A 662 -2.24 9.21 9.69
CA VAL A 662 -2.32 8.56 8.38
C VAL A 662 -3.72 8.76 7.85
N GLU A 663 -3.90 9.68 6.91
CA GLU A 663 -5.24 10.01 6.44
C GLU A 663 -5.40 10.14 4.92
N GLU A 664 -6.59 9.77 4.45
CA GLU A 664 -7.02 9.97 3.05
C GLU A 664 -6.11 9.30 2.00
N ASN A 665 -5.29 8.32 2.40
CA ASN A 665 -4.43 7.57 1.48
C ASN A 665 -5.22 6.47 0.75
N VAL A 666 -4.84 6.18 -0.49
CA VAL A 666 -5.39 5.09 -1.30
C VAL A 666 -4.29 4.08 -1.59
N ILE A 667 -4.48 2.83 -1.15
CA ILE A 667 -3.54 1.73 -1.39
C ILE A 667 -4.26 0.67 -2.19
N SER A 668 -3.89 0.48 -3.45
CA SER A 668 -4.53 -0.45 -4.35
C SER A 668 -3.59 -1.56 -4.80
N ARG A 669 -4.10 -2.77 -4.84
CA ARG A 669 -3.42 -3.94 -5.39
C ARG A 669 -4.31 -4.59 -6.43
N THR A 670 -3.98 -4.30 -7.67
CA THR A 670 -4.63 -4.84 -8.88
C THR A 670 -3.93 -6.10 -9.40
N ALA A 671 -2.69 -6.37 -8.95
CA ALA A 671 -1.89 -7.55 -9.31
C ALA A 671 -1.47 -8.42 -8.09
N ARG A 672 -1.08 -9.69 -8.30
CA ARG A 672 -0.65 -10.62 -7.22
C ARG A 672 0.80 -10.44 -6.75
N LYS A 673 1.28 -9.20 -6.62
CA LYS A 673 2.70 -8.98 -6.26
C LYS A 673 2.93 -8.62 -4.80
N ARG A 674 2.27 -7.59 -4.26
CA ARG A 674 2.68 -6.94 -3.00
C ARG A 674 1.52 -6.59 -2.08
N PRO A 675 1.54 -6.90 -0.78
CA PRO A 675 0.40 -6.70 0.12
C PRO A 675 0.03 -5.23 0.36
N ALA A 676 -1.26 -4.92 0.27
CA ALA A 676 -1.80 -3.61 0.59
C ALA A 676 -2.17 -3.50 2.09
N HIS A 677 -1.51 -2.60 2.84
CA HIS A 677 -1.70 -2.50 4.29
C HIS A 677 -1.46 -1.08 4.85
N ILE A 678 -2.02 -0.79 6.02
CA ILE A 678 -1.63 0.36 6.86
C ILE A 678 -1.44 -0.17 8.27
N CYS A 679 -0.24 -0.03 8.84
CA CYS A 679 0.08 -0.68 10.10
C CYS A 679 0.74 0.26 11.09
N SER A 680 0.33 0.12 12.36
CA SER A 680 1.05 0.57 13.54
C SER A 680 1.55 -0.65 14.31
N VAL A 681 2.87 -0.81 14.42
CA VAL A 681 3.48 -1.98 15.06
C VAL A 681 4.50 -1.56 16.11
N LEU A 682 4.38 -2.13 17.31
CA LEU A 682 5.43 -2.12 18.32
C LEU A 682 6.13 -3.48 18.31
N ALA A 683 7.36 -3.53 17.83
CA ALA A 683 8.16 -4.76 17.79
C ALA A 683 9.03 -4.90 19.05
N VAL A 684 8.96 -6.05 19.72
CA VAL A 684 9.75 -6.35 20.93
C VAL A 684 10.75 -7.46 20.61
N GLN A 685 12.03 -7.27 20.94
CA GLN A 685 13.07 -8.29 20.74
C GLN A 685 12.76 -9.56 21.52
N LYS A 686 13.22 -10.70 20.98
CA LYS A 686 13.06 -12.00 21.60
C LYS A 686 13.66 -12.02 23.01
N ASN A 687 12.84 -12.39 24.00
CA ASN A 687 13.12 -12.48 25.44
C ASN A 687 13.07 -11.16 26.22
N ASP A 688 12.74 -10.03 25.59
CA ASP A 688 12.56 -8.77 26.31
C ASP A 688 11.21 -8.71 27.03
N THR A 689 11.16 -8.02 28.18
CA THR A 689 9.92 -7.52 28.77
C THR A 689 9.64 -6.10 28.30
N LEU A 690 8.38 -5.80 27.98
CA LEU A 690 8.00 -4.46 27.58
C LEU A 690 8.09 -3.50 28.77
N ILE A 691 8.79 -2.37 28.63
CA ILE A 691 9.01 -1.43 29.75
C ILE A 691 7.94 -0.33 29.84
N GLY A 692 7.20 -0.05 28.76
CA GLY A 692 6.23 1.04 28.70
C GLY A 692 5.68 1.30 27.29
N LEU A 693 5.18 2.53 27.09
CA LEU A 693 4.63 3.07 25.86
C LEU A 693 5.69 3.12 24.74
N GLY A 694 5.39 2.47 23.62
CA GLY A 694 6.15 2.57 22.36
C GLY A 694 5.43 3.38 21.29
N SER A 695 4.11 3.23 21.18
CA SER A 695 3.27 4.03 20.27
C SER A 695 2.16 4.76 21.03
N LEU A 696 1.89 6.01 20.65
CA LEU A 696 0.95 6.87 21.36
C LEU A 696 0.20 7.78 20.37
N GLY A 697 -1.12 7.87 20.48
CA GLY A 697 -1.93 8.86 19.76
C GLY A 697 -1.93 8.70 18.24
N ILE A 698 -1.95 7.45 17.74
CA ILE A 698 -1.92 7.17 16.30
C ILE A 698 -3.31 7.36 15.69
N GLU A 699 -3.41 8.15 14.63
CA GLU A 699 -4.65 8.39 13.90
C GLU A 699 -4.57 7.75 12.52
N ILE A 700 -5.52 6.88 12.18
CA ILE A 700 -5.63 6.26 10.87
C ILE A 700 -7.04 6.56 10.36
N ARG A 701 -7.20 7.53 9.46
CA ARG A 701 -8.51 8.08 9.12
C ARG A 701 -8.78 8.14 7.64
N ARG A 702 -9.99 7.76 7.23
CA ARG A 702 -10.50 7.99 5.86
C ARG A 702 -9.60 7.41 4.75
N ASN A 703 -8.79 6.41 5.07
CA ASN A 703 -7.95 5.73 4.07
C ASN A 703 -8.79 4.71 3.31
N THR A 704 -8.35 4.32 2.12
CA THR A 704 -8.96 3.24 1.33
C THR A 704 -7.89 2.21 0.95
N ILE A 705 -8.10 0.95 1.32
CA ILE A 705 -7.25 -0.16 0.87
C ILE A 705 -8.05 -1.10 -0.04
N VAL A 706 -7.58 -1.31 -1.26
CA VAL A 706 -8.18 -2.23 -2.24
C VAL A 706 -7.20 -3.37 -2.51
N ALA A 707 -7.58 -4.61 -2.21
CA ALA A 707 -6.77 -5.79 -2.54
C ALA A 707 -7.36 -6.63 -3.68
N SER A 708 -6.65 -7.71 -4.04
CA SER A 708 -7.13 -8.76 -4.94
C SER A 708 -7.23 -10.11 -4.20
N LYS A 709 -8.16 -11.00 -4.54
CA LYS A 709 -8.17 -12.36 -3.93
C LYS A 709 -7.32 -13.36 -4.76
N PRO A 710 -6.54 -14.25 -4.11
CA PRO A 710 -6.29 -14.34 -2.67
C PRO A 710 -5.42 -13.18 -2.17
N ASN A 711 -5.65 -12.79 -0.92
CA ASN A 711 -4.73 -11.91 -0.22
C ASN A 711 -3.37 -12.58 -0.05
N ILE A 712 -2.32 -11.78 -0.03
CA ILE A 712 -0.93 -12.22 0.06
C ILE A 712 -0.25 -11.54 1.26
N GLY A 713 0.91 -12.04 1.66
CA GLY A 713 1.74 -11.42 2.69
C GLY A 713 3.19 -11.33 2.25
N SER A 714 3.97 -10.54 2.98
CA SER A 714 5.41 -10.37 2.83
C SER A 714 6.07 -10.35 4.22
N PHE A 715 7.03 -9.44 4.46
CA PHE A 715 7.46 -9.07 5.80
C PHE A 715 6.28 -8.68 6.70
N ILE A 716 5.26 -8.06 6.11
CA ILE A 716 3.95 -7.87 6.74
C ILE A 716 3.07 -9.06 6.36
N PRO A 717 2.68 -9.94 7.32
CA PRO A 717 2.08 -11.24 7.02
C PRO A 717 0.68 -11.22 6.38
N GLY A 718 0.16 -10.06 5.96
CA GLY A 718 -1.15 -9.94 5.31
C GLY A 718 -1.48 -8.53 4.85
N GLU A 719 -2.77 -8.29 4.59
CA GLU A 719 -3.31 -7.04 4.07
C GLU A 719 -4.32 -6.43 5.06
N GLY A 720 -4.64 -5.14 4.91
CA GLY A 720 -5.58 -4.42 5.78
C GLY A 720 -4.93 -3.47 6.80
N TYR A 721 -5.66 -3.14 7.87
CA TYR A 721 -5.30 -2.18 8.92
C TYR A 721 -4.79 -2.87 10.19
N TRP A 722 -3.62 -2.49 10.68
CA TRP A 722 -2.94 -3.23 11.75
C TRP A 722 -2.63 -2.33 12.94
N ASN A 723 -2.85 -2.84 14.15
CA ASN A 723 -2.40 -2.23 15.39
C ASN A 723 -1.89 -3.32 16.35
N GLU A 724 -0.58 -3.58 16.32
CA GLU A 724 -0.02 -4.80 16.89
C GLU A 724 1.19 -4.54 17.79
N VAL A 725 1.21 -5.12 18.98
CA VAL A 725 2.42 -5.39 19.74
C VAL A 725 2.94 -6.77 19.36
N ARG A 726 4.04 -6.83 18.63
CA ARG A 726 4.66 -8.06 18.15
C ARG A 726 5.74 -8.51 19.12
N SER A 727 5.45 -9.58 19.88
CA SER A 727 6.36 -10.21 20.83
C SER A 727 6.42 -11.72 20.60
N PRO A 728 7.60 -12.38 20.71
CA PRO A 728 7.71 -13.84 20.66
C PRO A 728 7.11 -14.55 21.88
N ASN A 729 6.78 -13.82 22.94
CA ASN A 729 6.16 -14.33 24.16
C ASN A 729 5.00 -13.40 24.54
N GLU A 730 3.77 -13.89 24.56
CA GLU A 730 2.61 -13.05 24.91
C GLU A 730 2.49 -12.76 26.41
N ASP A 731 3.08 -13.60 27.27
CA ASP A 731 2.93 -13.45 28.72
C ASP A 731 3.69 -12.26 29.29
N VAL A 732 4.76 -11.82 28.62
CA VAL A 732 5.48 -10.59 28.97
C VAL A 732 4.65 -9.32 28.73
N LEU A 733 3.49 -9.43 28.06
CA LEU A 733 2.57 -8.31 27.78
C LEU A 733 1.41 -8.21 28.79
N ASN A 734 1.30 -9.12 29.77
CA ASN A 734 0.14 -9.19 30.69
C ASN A 734 0.03 -8.00 31.68
N HIS A 735 1.03 -7.11 31.75
CA HIS A 735 1.12 -6.07 32.79
C HIS A 735 1.61 -4.69 32.30
N VAL A 736 1.80 -4.51 30.99
CA VAL A 736 2.33 -3.27 30.42
C VAL A 736 1.64 -2.98 29.09
N THR A 737 1.21 -1.74 28.91
CA THR A 737 0.63 -1.24 27.65
C THR A 737 1.72 -0.58 26.82
N GLY A 738 1.88 -1.04 25.58
CA GLY A 738 2.86 -0.52 24.62
C GLY A 738 2.27 0.38 23.54
N ILE A 739 0.98 0.23 23.21
CA ILE A 739 0.28 1.09 22.26
C ILE A 739 -0.94 1.70 22.95
N VAL A 740 -1.06 3.03 22.95
CA VAL A 740 -2.19 3.74 23.57
C VAL A 740 -2.81 4.73 22.60
N GLY A 741 -4.15 4.73 22.53
CA GLY A 741 -4.91 5.82 21.91
C GLY A 741 -4.95 5.78 20.38
N THR A 742 -4.87 4.60 19.76
CA THR A 742 -5.01 4.48 18.31
C THR A 742 -6.48 4.71 17.89
N VAL A 743 -6.74 5.63 16.96
CA VAL A 743 -8.07 5.89 16.41
C VAL A 743 -8.11 5.51 14.93
N PHE A 744 -9.00 4.58 14.58
CA PHE A 744 -9.41 4.30 13.22
C PHE A 744 -10.78 4.93 12.96
N ASP A 745 -10.92 5.82 11.97
CA ASP A 745 -12.20 6.50 11.68
C ASP A 745 -12.40 6.78 10.17
N GLY A 746 -13.51 6.30 9.60
CA GLY A 746 -13.87 6.46 8.19
C GLY A 746 -13.04 5.65 7.17
N ASN A 747 -12.18 4.72 7.59
CA ASN A 747 -11.39 3.88 6.71
C ASN A 747 -12.23 2.85 5.94
N LYS A 748 -11.75 2.45 4.76
CA LYS A 748 -12.42 1.49 3.88
C LYS A 748 -11.45 0.40 3.45
N SER A 749 -11.90 -0.84 3.46
CA SER A 749 -11.20 -1.96 2.84
C SER A 749 -12.08 -2.57 1.75
N VAL A 750 -11.45 -3.20 0.75
CA VAL A 750 -12.12 -3.90 -0.36
C VAL A 750 -11.32 -5.16 -0.67
N ASN A 751 -12.01 -6.29 -0.88
CA ASN A 751 -11.41 -7.59 -1.23
C ASN A 751 -10.38 -8.14 -0.22
N MET A 752 -10.59 -7.93 1.07
CA MET A 752 -9.71 -8.39 2.15
C MET A 752 -10.24 -9.64 2.86
N ASN A 753 -9.34 -10.55 3.24
CA ASN A 753 -9.65 -11.65 4.16
C ASN A 753 -9.91 -11.11 5.58
N TYR A 754 -9.16 -10.08 5.99
CA TYR A 754 -9.25 -9.41 7.28
C TYR A 754 -9.07 -7.90 7.07
N ALA A 755 -10.03 -7.08 7.49
CA ALA A 755 -9.86 -5.63 7.47
C ALA A 755 -8.95 -5.12 8.58
N TYR A 756 -9.02 -5.73 9.78
CA TYR A 756 -8.23 -5.32 10.94
C TYR A 756 -7.46 -6.49 11.56
N GLN A 757 -6.21 -6.24 11.93
CA GLN A 757 -5.37 -7.13 12.73
C GLN A 757 -4.89 -6.39 13.99
N LEU A 758 -5.40 -6.80 15.15
CA LEU A 758 -5.19 -6.10 16.42
C LEU A 758 -4.62 -7.03 17.49
N SER A 759 -3.63 -6.58 18.26
CA SER A 759 -3.17 -7.30 19.44
C SER A 759 -4.20 -7.27 20.57
N GLN A 760 -4.45 -8.42 21.19
CA GLN A 760 -5.35 -8.53 22.36
C GLN A 760 -4.74 -7.98 23.66
N LYS A 761 -3.41 -7.97 23.74
CA LYS A 761 -2.62 -7.56 24.90
C LYS A 761 -1.61 -6.48 24.48
N GLY A 762 -1.17 -5.67 25.44
CA GLY A 762 -0.20 -4.60 25.17
C GLY A 762 -0.77 -3.38 24.43
N THR A 763 -2.07 -3.35 24.13
CA THR A 763 -2.77 -2.22 23.52
C THR A 763 -3.85 -1.69 24.48
N SER A 764 -4.07 -0.38 24.51
CA SER A 764 -5.20 0.25 25.21
C SER A 764 -5.79 1.40 24.41
N GLN A 765 -7.06 1.71 24.65
CA GLN A 765 -7.80 2.80 23.99
C GLN A 765 -7.74 2.77 22.46
N THR A 766 -7.70 1.57 21.84
CA THR A 766 -7.87 1.45 20.38
C THR A 766 -9.34 1.60 20.03
N THR A 767 -9.68 2.57 19.20
CA THR A 767 -11.05 2.88 18.76
C THR A 767 -11.16 2.64 17.26
N ILE A 768 -12.23 1.97 16.82
CA ILE A 768 -12.51 1.76 15.39
C ILE A 768 -13.93 2.26 15.12
N LYS A 769 -14.06 3.31 14.31
CA LYS A 769 -15.34 3.91 13.87
C LYS A 769 -15.45 3.86 12.35
N ASP A 770 -14.95 2.78 11.77
CA ASP A 770 -14.96 2.57 10.34
C ASP A 770 -16.29 1.92 9.91
N PRO A 771 -16.78 2.22 8.69
CA PRO A 771 -17.90 1.50 8.13
C PRO A 771 -17.65 -0.01 8.19
N VAL A 772 -18.70 -0.77 8.48
CA VAL A 772 -18.66 -2.24 8.42
C VAL A 772 -18.30 -2.62 6.98
N ASP A 773 -17.09 -3.16 6.80
CA ASP A 773 -16.64 -3.62 5.48
C ASP A 773 -17.38 -4.90 5.12
N LEU A 774 -18.51 -4.70 4.47
CA LEU A 774 -18.57 -4.81 3.02
C LEU A 774 -17.95 -6.10 2.42
N ASP A 775 -16.66 -6.43 2.46
CA ASP A 775 -16.10 -7.57 1.71
C ASP A 775 -15.27 -8.56 2.55
N VAL A 776 -15.35 -8.45 3.89
CA VAL A 776 -14.47 -9.14 4.83
C VAL A 776 -15.07 -10.46 5.31
N ASP A 777 -14.27 -11.53 5.23
CA ASP A 777 -14.64 -12.87 5.65
C ASP A 777 -14.74 -13.08 7.18
N LEU A 778 -14.60 -12.02 7.99
CA LEU A 778 -14.73 -12.04 9.45
C LEU A 778 -15.02 -10.65 10.04
N LEU A 779 -16.18 -10.52 10.68
CA LEU A 779 -16.42 -9.59 11.78
C LEU A 779 -16.81 -10.44 12.99
N THR A 780 -16.11 -10.34 14.12
CA THR A 780 -16.78 -10.65 15.40
C THR A 780 -17.43 -9.38 15.92
N ASN A 781 -18.75 -9.33 15.77
CA ASN A 781 -19.63 -8.41 16.45
C ASN A 781 -19.97 -8.98 17.84
N ILE A 782 -19.47 -8.37 18.92
CA ILE A 782 -20.32 -8.19 20.11
C ILE A 782 -20.45 -6.67 20.28
N PRO A 783 -21.58 -6.07 19.87
CA PRO A 783 -21.87 -4.70 20.23
C PRO A 783 -22.07 -4.61 21.74
N LEU A 784 -21.35 -3.70 22.41
CA LEU A 784 -21.80 -3.19 23.70
C LEU A 784 -22.99 -2.28 23.40
N SER A 785 -24.21 -2.83 23.48
CA SER A 785 -25.40 -1.98 23.43
C SER A 785 -25.39 -1.02 24.62
N VAL A 786 -25.46 0.28 24.36
CA VAL A 786 -26.57 1.09 24.88
C VAL A 786 -26.92 2.16 23.83
N ASN A 787 -28.08 1.98 23.19
CA ASN A 787 -28.94 2.94 22.49
C ASN A 787 -28.34 4.25 21.90
N LEU A 788 -28.52 4.35 20.57
CA LEU A 788 -28.69 5.55 19.71
C LEU A 788 -27.47 6.07 18.92
N THR A 789 -27.61 5.96 17.58
CA THR A 789 -26.90 6.60 16.45
C THR A 789 -25.43 6.20 16.15
N ASP A 790 -25.30 5.15 15.30
CA ASP A 790 -24.28 4.90 14.26
C ASP A 790 -22.77 4.78 14.60
N ALA A 791 -22.38 4.41 15.83
CA ALA A 791 -20.98 4.02 16.12
C ALA A 791 -20.88 2.62 16.77
N VAL A 792 -19.94 1.78 16.29
CA VAL A 792 -19.68 0.41 16.81
C VAL A 792 -18.24 0.33 17.36
N VAL A 793 -18.09 -0.11 18.61
CA VAL A 793 -16.78 -0.38 19.27
C VAL A 793 -16.54 -1.90 19.27
N TYR A 794 -15.30 -2.35 18.96
CA TYR A 794 -14.96 -3.78 18.81
C TYR A 794 -13.94 -4.29 19.85
N ARG A 795 -14.12 -5.54 20.33
CA ARG A 795 -13.12 -6.33 21.08
C ARG A 795 -13.01 -7.74 20.46
N THR A 796 -11.81 -8.29 20.33
CA THR A 796 -11.54 -9.48 19.50
C THR A 796 -11.96 -10.81 20.14
N GLY A 797 -12.64 -11.67 19.37
CA GLY A 797 -12.86 -13.09 19.61
C GLY A 797 -13.04 -13.87 18.29
N LYS A 798 -13.00 -15.22 18.30
CA LYS A 798 -13.01 -16.09 17.11
C LYS A 798 -14.44 -16.60 16.82
N LYS A 799 -14.93 -16.51 15.57
CA LYS A 799 -16.17 -17.20 15.11
C LYS A 799 -15.81 -18.36 14.17
N GLU A 800 -16.51 -19.48 14.29
CA GLU A 800 -16.36 -20.62 13.38
C GLU A 800 -17.02 -20.34 12.02
N ASN A 801 -16.22 -20.45 10.95
CA ASN A 801 -16.65 -20.34 9.55
C ASN A 801 -17.30 -21.68 9.12
N LYS A 802 -18.63 -21.81 9.24
CA LYS A 802 -19.37 -23.03 8.84
C LYS A 802 -19.92 -22.87 7.43
N ASP A 803 -19.52 -23.77 6.54
CA ASP A 803 -20.03 -23.83 5.16
C ASP A 803 -21.56 -24.03 5.16
N PRO A 804 -22.36 -23.21 4.46
CA PRO A 804 -23.82 -23.32 4.43
C PRO A 804 -24.31 -24.66 3.87
N PHE A 805 -23.50 -25.36 3.07
CA PHE A 805 -23.83 -26.70 2.59
C PHE A 805 -23.45 -27.81 3.58
N PHE A 806 -22.67 -27.53 4.62
CA PHE A 806 -22.20 -28.53 5.60
C PHE A 806 -23.32 -29.40 6.18
N PRO A 807 -24.49 -28.86 6.59
CA PRO A 807 -25.59 -29.68 7.11
C PRO A 807 -26.16 -30.67 6.08
N TYR A 808 -25.93 -30.43 4.79
CA TYR A 808 -26.47 -31.20 3.68
C TYR A 808 -25.47 -32.20 3.10
N LEU A 809 -24.19 -32.14 3.47
CA LEU A 809 -23.15 -33.07 3.02
C LEU A 809 -23.25 -34.45 3.73
N THR A 810 -24.41 -35.09 3.64
CA THR A 810 -24.77 -36.28 4.42
C THR A 810 -24.52 -37.61 3.71
N GLU A 811 -24.31 -37.57 2.39
CA GLU A 811 -24.26 -38.75 1.49
C GLU A 811 -25.52 -39.62 1.45
N LYS A 812 -26.59 -39.22 2.15
CA LYS A 812 -27.86 -39.96 2.20
C LYS A 812 -28.78 -39.50 1.09
N ALA A 813 -29.48 -40.44 0.47
CA ALA A 813 -30.54 -40.13 -0.49
C ALA A 813 -31.63 -39.25 0.17
N PRO A 814 -32.19 -38.27 -0.56
CA PRO A 814 -33.34 -37.51 -0.09
C PRO A 814 -34.57 -38.42 0.07
N SER A 815 -35.50 -38.03 0.93
CA SER A 815 -36.74 -38.78 1.11
C SER A 815 -37.70 -38.57 -0.07
N ILE A 816 -38.22 -39.67 -0.63
CA ILE A 816 -39.20 -39.60 -1.73
C ILE A 816 -40.55 -39.21 -1.14
N CYS A 817 -41.06 -38.05 -1.53
CA CYS A 817 -42.38 -37.56 -1.14
C CYS A 817 -43.49 -38.23 -1.93
N GLN A 818 -43.26 -38.47 -3.22
CA GLN A 818 -44.23 -39.04 -4.14
C GLN A 818 -43.52 -39.81 -5.26
N ASP A 819 -43.99 -41.02 -5.54
CA ASP A 819 -43.63 -41.78 -6.74
C ASP A 819 -44.73 -41.58 -7.79
N LEU A 820 -44.36 -41.09 -8.97
CA LEU A 820 -45.28 -40.77 -10.06
C LEU A 820 -45.39 -41.91 -11.08
N GLY A 821 -44.76 -43.05 -10.79
CA GLY A 821 -44.81 -44.26 -11.61
C GLY A 821 -43.59 -44.45 -12.51
N VAL A 822 -43.56 -45.62 -13.14
CA VAL A 822 -42.50 -46.08 -14.05
C VAL A 822 -43.09 -46.28 -15.43
N GLU A 823 -42.42 -45.73 -16.45
CA GLU A 823 -42.70 -46.04 -17.86
C GLU A 823 -41.52 -46.80 -18.47
N THR A 824 -41.80 -47.83 -19.26
CA THR A 824 -40.77 -48.60 -19.98
C THR A 824 -40.85 -48.29 -21.47
N ILE A 825 -39.75 -47.76 -22.03
CA ILE A 825 -39.64 -47.38 -23.43
C ILE A 825 -38.30 -47.93 -23.96
N ASP A 826 -38.35 -48.71 -25.04
CA ASP A 826 -37.18 -49.32 -25.68
C ASP A 826 -36.25 -50.11 -24.73
N GLY A 827 -36.82 -50.81 -23.74
CA GLY A 827 -36.07 -51.59 -22.75
C GLY A 827 -35.38 -50.74 -21.66
N ILE A 828 -35.76 -49.47 -21.54
CA ILE A 828 -35.33 -48.55 -20.48
C ILE A 828 -36.52 -48.19 -19.61
N SER A 829 -36.36 -48.36 -18.30
CA SER A 829 -37.35 -47.90 -17.32
C SER A 829 -37.01 -46.50 -16.85
N VAL A 830 -38.02 -45.64 -16.85
CA VAL A 830 -37.95 -44.24 -16.47
C VAL A 830 -38.94 -44.03 -15.31
N GLN A 831 -38.41 -43.94 -14.10
CA GLN A 831 -39.17 -43.70 -12.87
C GLN A 831 -39.20 -42.21 -12.56
N LYS A 832 -40.39 -41.63 -12.45
CA LYS A 832 -40.60 -40.22 -12.14
C LYS A 832 -40.93 -40.07 -10.66
N ILE A 833 -40.25 -39.18 -9.94
CA ILE A 833 -40.41 -39.01 -8.49
C ILE A 833 -40.41 -37.54 -8.10
N ILE A 834 -40.91 -37.26 -6.90
CA ILE A 834 -40.74 -35.98 -6.20
C ILE A 834 -40.09 -36.27 -4.86
N PHE A 835 -38.97 -35.62 -4.55
CA PHE A 835 -38.25 -35.79 -3.29
C PHE A 835 -38.19 -34.50 -2.47
N HIS A 836 -38.02 -34.66 -1.15
CA HIS A 836 -37.83 -33.57 -0.21
C HIS A 836 -36.41 -33.02 -0.27
N SER A 837 -36.26 -31.71 -0.35
CA SER A 837 -34.96 -31.04 -0.40
C SER A 837 -34.57 -30.37 0.92
N ARG A 838 -35.34 -29.41 1.41
CA ARG A 838 -35.11 -28.73 2.70
C ARG A 838 -36.39 -28.15 3.26
N GLU A 839 -36.39 -27.87 4.56
CA GLU A 839 -37.38 -26.98 5.18
C GLU A 839 -36.95 -25.52 4.99
N TYR A 840 -37.92 -24.62 4.85
CA TYR A 840 -37.70 -23.18 4.80
C TYR A 840 -38.89 -22.45 5.45
N LEU A 841 -38.63 -21.24 5.95
CA LEU A 841 -39.68 -20.41 6.54
C LEU A 841 -40.40 -19.63 5.43
N SER A 842 -41.70 -19.87 5.26
CA SER A 842 -42.58 -19.10 4.38
C SER A 842 -43.38 -18.06 5.19
N PRO A 843 -44.03 -17.07 4.54
CA PRO A 843 -44.95 -16.16 5.22
C PRO A 843 -46.10 -16.85 5.98
N ALA A 844 -46.43 -18.10 5.63
CA ALA A 844 -47.47 -18.90 6.27
C ALA A 844 -46.94 -19.85 7.37
N GLY A 845 -45.64 -19.83 7.67
CA GLY A 845 -44.96 -20.76 8.59
C GLY A 845 -43.94 -21.65 7.89
N MET A 846 -43.44 -22.68 8.59
CA MET A 846 -42.49 -23.64 8.02
C MET A 846 -43.13 -24.38 6.84
N ASP A 847 -42.48 -24.39 5.68
CA ASP A 847 -42.86 -25.16 4.48
C ASP A 847 -41.64 -25.93 3.96
N SER A 848 -41.89 -26.84 3.03
CA SER A 848 -40.90 -27.79 2.52
C SER A 848 -40.67 -27.62 1.02
N THR A 849 -39.40 -27.61 0.66
CA THR A 849 -38.93 -27.63 -0.72
C THR A 849 -39.03 -29.05 -1.30
N ARG A 850 -39.67 -29.19 -2.45
CA ARG A 850 -39.91 -30.45 -3.18
C ARG A 850 -39.38 -30.35 -4.61
N ILE A 851 -38.62 -31.36 -5.03
CA ILE A 851 -37.93 -31.38 -6.32
C ILE A 851 -38.40 -32.59 -7.12
N PHE A 852 -38.85 -32.34 -8.35
CA PHE A 852 -39.07 -33.39 -9.33
C PHE A 852 -37.73 -33.95 -9.82
N GLY A 853 -37.67 -35.26 -9.96
CA GLY A 853 -36.54 -35.96 -10.54
C GLY A 853 -36.96 -37.21 -11.28
N VAL A 854 -36.04 -37.71 -12.09
CA VAL A 854 -36.23 -38.93 -12.86
C VAL A 854 -35.04 -39.85 -12.64
N ILE A 855 -35.32 -41.15 -12.53
CA ILE A 855 -34.32 -42.21 -12.51
C ILE A 855 -34.55 -43.08 -13.75
N ALA A 856 -33.63 -43.01 -14.71
CA ALA A 856 -33.64 -43.84 -15.91
C ALA A 856 -32.62 -44.97 -15.78
N ARG A 857 -33.01 -46.21 -16.10
CA ARG A 857 -32.13 -47.39 -15.98
C ARG A 857 -32.45 -48.46 -17.02
N PRO A 858 -31.48 -49.30 -17.41
CA PRO A 858 -31.73 -50.47 -18.25
C PRO A 858 -32.62 -51.51 -17.55
N GLU A 859 -33.58 -52.09 -18.24
CA GLU A 859 -34.38 -53.22 -17.71
C GLU A 859 -33.56 -54.50 -17.52
N LYS A 860 -32.46 -54.62 -18.26
CA LYS A 860 -31.58 -55.77 -18.14
C LYS A 860 -30.99 -55.80 -16.72
N PRO A 861 -31.13 -56.92 -15.97
CA PRO A 861 -30.56 -57.03 -14.64
C PRO A 861 -29.04 -56.82 -14.66
N GLY A 862 -28.53 -56.06 -13.69
CA GLY A 862 -27.10 -55.79 -13.55
C GLY A 862 -26.83 -54.57 -12.69
N ARG A 863 -25.55 -54.34 -12.38
CA ARG A 863 -25.10 -53.07 -11.81
C ARG A 863 -24.46 -52.22 -12.88
N TYR A 864 -24.77 -50.93 -12.92
CA TYR A 864 -24.31 -50.00 -13.94
C TYR A 864 -23.60 -48.79 -13.29
N PRO A 865 -22.65 -48.15 -14.00
CA PRO A 865 -22.16 -46.85 -13.59
C PRO A 865 -23.29 -45.82 -13.55
N GLY A 866 -23.17 -44.83 -12.68
CA GLY A 866 -24.15 -43.76 -12.52
C GLY A 866 -23.79 -42.50 -13.29
N LEU A 867 -24.77 -41.79 -13.83
CA LEU A 867 -24.62 -40.43 -14.35
C LEU A 867 -25.64 -39.47 -13.73
N LEU A 868 -25.17 -38.36 -13.19
CA LEU A 868 -26.00 -37.22 -12.85
C LEU A 868 -25.99 -36.24 -14.03
N VAL A 869 -27.17 -35.97 -14.57
CA VAL A 869 -27.36 -35.05 -15.71
C VAL A 869 -28.02 -33.78 -15.20
N LEU A 870 -27.35 -32.65 -15.43
CA LEU A 870 -27.74 -31.33 -14.96
C LEU A 870 -28.09 -30.40 -16.14
N HIS A 871 -29.25 -29.76 -16.09
CA HIS A 871 -29.80 -29.08 -17.26
C HIS A 871 -29.26 -27.64 -17.44
N GLY A 872 -29.38 -27.11 -18.66
CA GLY A 872 -29.00 -25.74 -18.98
C GLY A 872 -29.98 -24.69 -18.47
N GLY A 873 -29.59 -23.41 -18.54
CA GLY A 873 -30.45 -22.31 -18.09
C GLY A 873 -31.81 -22.29 -18.78
N GLY A 874 -32.88 -22.20 -17.98
CA GLY A 874 -34.27 -22.13 -18.45
C GLY A 874 -34.89 -23.51 -18.71
N GLY A 875 -34.13 -24.58 -18.53
CA GLY A 875 -34.60 -25.96 -18.71
C GLY A 875 -35.42 -26.52 -17.54
N ALA A 876 -35.52 -27.84 -17.52
CA ALA A 876 -36.05 -28.70 -16.46
C ALA A 876 -35.36 -30.09 -16.58
N ALA A 877 -35.61 -31.02 -15.66
CA ALA A 877 -34.99 -32.34 -15.66
C ALA A 877 -34.99 -33.00 -17.07
N GLU A 878 -33.82 -33.30 -17.63
CA GLU A 878 -33.68 -33.79 -19.01
C GLU A 878 -34.05 -35.30 -19.15
N VAL A 879 -35.35 -35.63 -19.02
CA VAL A 879 -35.88 -37.01 -19.03
C VAL A 879 -35.41 -37.82 -20.23
N GLU A 880 -35.51 -37.27 -21.45
CA GLU A 880 -35.13 -38.00 -22.66
C GLU A 880 -33.62 -38.22 -22.77
N LYS A 881 -32.82 -37.29 -22.26
CA LYS A 881 -31.36 -37.45 -22.20
C LYS A 881 -30.96 -38.50 -21.17
N ALA A 882 -31.67 -38.55 -20.03
CA ALA A 882 -31.51 -39.60 -19.04
C ALA A 882 -31.83 -40.98 -19.64
N ARG A 883 -32.94 -41.11 -20.38
CA ARG A 883 -33.31 -42.34 -21.09
C ARG A 883 -32.24 -42.78 -22.10
N LYS A 884 -31.73 -41.84 -22.90
CA LYS A 884 -30.69 -42.15 -23.90
C LYS A 884 -29.34 -42.51 -23.28
N TRP A 885 -28.94 -41.90 -22.17
CA TRP A 885 -27.77 -42.36 -21.41
C TRP A 885 -28.02 -43.75 -20.80
N ALA A 886 -29.22 -44.02 -20.30
CA ALA A 886 -29.57 -45.35 -19.79
C ALA A 886 -29.51 -46.42 -20.89
N ALA A 887 -29.93 -46.12 -22.11
CA ALA A 887 -29.72 -46.99 -23.28
C ALA A 887 -28.23 -47.28 -23.59
N HIS A 888 -27.31 -46.45 -23.09
CA HIS A 888 -25.87 -46.70 -23.16
C HIS A 888 -25.31 -47.47 -21.94
N GLY A 889 -26.15 -48.01 -21.07
CA GLY A 889 -25.77 -48.85 -19.93
C GLY A 889 -25.30 -48.04 -18.72
N TYR A 890 -26.08 -47.02 -18.36
CA TYR A 890 -25.91 -46.22 -17.14
C TYR A 890 -27.22 -46.19 -16.35
N VAL A 891 -27.17 -46.07 -15.03
CA VAL A 891 -28.32 -45.52 -14.29
C VAL A 891 -28.15 -44.01 -14.27
N VAL A 892 -29.21 -43.28 -14.56
CA VAL A 892 -29.14 -41.84 -14.77
C VAL A 892 -30.16 -41.14 -13.91
N VAL A 893 -29.70 -40.14 -13.16
CA VAL A 893 -30.58 -39.22 -12.45
C VAL A 893 -30.52 -37.87 -13.14
N ALA A 894 -31.69 -37.30 -13.41
CA ALA A 894 -31.83 -35.89 -13.74
C ALA A 894 -32.88 -35.29 -12.79
N VAL A 895 -32.65 -34.06 -12.35
CA VAL A 895 -33.52 -33.36 -11.40
C VAL A 895 -33.87 -31.99 -11.97
N ASP A 896 -34.94 -31.39 -11.45
CA ASP A 896 -35.15 -29.96 -11.64
C ASP A 896 -34.15 -29.19 -10.78
N GLU A 897 -33.49 -28.17 -11.34
CA GLU A 897 -32.61 -27.26 -10.59
C GLU A 897 -33.24 -25.87 -10.45
N PRO A 898 -33.98 -25.61 -9.36
CA PRO A 898 -34.76 -24.40 -9.10
C PRO A 898 -34.23 -23.02 -9.54
N GLY A 899 -32.97 -22.70 -9.24
CA GLY A 899 -32.35 -21.42 -9.62
C GLY A 899 -31.83 -21.35 -11.05
N VAL A 900 -31.83 -22.49 -11.73
CA VAL A 900 -31.38 -22.67 -13.12
C VAL A 900 -32.55 -22.97 -14.05
N ALA A 901 -33.66 -23.50 -13.53
CA ALA A 901 -34.88 -23.82 -14.26
C ALA A 901 -35.77 -22.59 -14.47
N ASP A 902 -36.54 -22.58 -15.57
CA ASP A 902 -37.71 -21.70 -15.66
C ASP A 902 -38.84 -22.37 -14.87
N THR A 903 -39.47 -21.63 -13.95
CA THR A 903 -40.57 -22.14 -13.12
C THR A 903 -41.75 -22.63 -13.94
N LYS A 904 -41.91 -22.16 -15.19
CA LYS A 904 -42.93 -22.67 -16.13
C LYS A 904 -42.66 -24.10 -16.61
N ASN A 905 -41.40 -24.53 -16.61
CA ASN A 905 -41.00 -25.85 -17.07
C ASN A 905 -40.94 -26.89 -15.92
N THR A 906 -41.15 -26.48 -14.67
CA THR A 906 -41.03 -27.31 -13.48
C THR A 906 -42.34 -27.43 -12.69
N PRO A 907 -43.47 -27.83 -13.33
CA PRO A 907 -44.80 -27.80 -12.70
C PRO A 907 -44.96 -28.76 -11.51
N LEU A 908 -44.02 -29.70 -11.34
CA LEU A 908 -44.02 -30.70 -10.27
C LEU A 908 -43.07 -30.36 -9.12
N SER A 909 -42.28 -29.29 -9.25
CA SER A 909 -41.35 -28.82 -8.22
C SER A 909 -41.94 -27.60 -7.47
N LYS A 910 -41.69 -27.53 -6.15
CA LYS A 910 -42.20 -26.48 -5.26
C LYS A 910 -41.12 -26.03 -4.27
N GLY A 911 -41.02 -24.72 -4.02
CA GLY A 911 -40.11 -24.12 -3.05
C GLY A 911 -40.16 -22.59 -3.07
N PRO A 912 -39.23 -21.91 -2.38
CA PRO A 912 -39.23 -20.46 -2.23
C PRO A 912 -39.05 -19.70 -3.56
N TRP A 913 -38.54 -20.35 -4.60
CA TRP A 913 -38.28 -19.75 -5.90
C TRP A 913 -39.50 -19.67 -6.83
N ASN A 914 -40.60 -20.37 -6.54
CA ASN A 914 -41.78 -20.42 -7.44
C ASN A 914 -42.42 -19.05 -7.68
N GLN A 915 -42.20 -18.09 -6.78
CA GLN A 915 -42.71 -16.72 -6.87
C GLN A 915 -41.86 -15.81 -7.80
N PHE A 916 -40.67 -16.24 -8.19
CA PHE A 916 -39.73 -15.44 -8.98
C PHE A 916 -39.75 -15.80 -10.46
N ARG A 917 -39.47 -14.83 -11.33
CA ARG A 917 -39.27 -15.09 -12.76
C ARG A 917 -37.91 -15.72 -13.00
N TYR A 918 -37.76 -16.42 -14.13
CA TYR A 918 -36.48 -16.97 -14.55
C TYR A 918 -35.37 -15.89 -14.55
N GLY A 919 -34.31 -16.12 -13.77
CA GLY A 919 -33.19 -15.19 -13.62
C GLY A 919 -33.23 -14.30 -12.38
N GLU A 920 -34.41 -14.12 -11.77
CA GLU A 920 -34.53 -13.33 -10.55
C GLU A 920 -33.98 -14.07 -9.32
N HIS A 921 -33.55 -13.31 -8.31
CA HIS A 921 -33.07 -13.82 -7.02
C HIS A 921 -31.88 -14.79 -7.09
N ARG A 922 -31.14 -14.84 -8.20
CA ARG A 922 -29.88 -15.60 -8.29
C ARG A 922 -28.79 -15.01 -7.43
N PHE A 923 -28.69 -13.68 -7.44
CA PHE A 923 -27.62 -12.91 -6.81
C PHE A 923 -28.14 -12.19 -5.55
N VAL A 924 -28.47 -12.98 -4.51
CA VAL A 924 -29.04 -12.52 -3.23
C VAL A 924 -28.41 -13.32 -2.10
N VAL A 925 -28.16 -12.69 -0.94
CA VAL A 925 -27.69 -13.39 0.28
C VAL A 925 -28.39 -12.93 1.55
N GLU A 926 -29.49 -12.19 1.44
CA GLU A 926 -30.28 -11.74 2.59
C GLU A 926 -31.58 -12.55 2.70
N PRO A 927 -32.02 -12.89 3.93
CA PRO A 927 -31.31 -12.71 5.21
C PRO A 927 -30.08 -13.61 5.39
N ASP A 928 -29.93 -14.63 4.56
CA ASP A 928 -28.71 -15.45 4.44
C ASP A 928 -28.60 -16.06 3.03
N VAL A 929 -27.45 -16.67 2.73
CA VAL A 929 -27.11 -17.24 1.40
C VAL A 929 -28.12 -18.29 0.90
N THR A 930 -28.90 -18.91 1.77
CA THR A 930 -29.97 -19.87 1.39
C THR A 930 -31.16 -19.20 0.71
N SER A 931 -31.17 -17.86 0.66
CA SER A 931 -32.17 -17.05 -0.04
C SER A 931 -31.89 -16.94 -1.53
N SER A 932 -30.66 -17.24 -1.98
CA SER A 932 -30.34 -17.33 -3.39
C SER A 932 -31.05 -18.53 -4.02
N THR A 933 -31.69 -18.34 -5.16
CA THR A 933 -32.23 -19.46 -5.93
C THR A 933 -31.13 -20.43 -6.41
N ILE A 934 -29.89 -19.96 -6.53
CA ILE A 934 -28.72 -20.79 -6.84
C ILE A 934 -28.39 -21.74 -5.69
N PHE A 935 -28.62 -21.36 -4.44
CA PHE A 935 -28.45 -22.28 -3.31
C PHE A 935 -29.35 -23.53 -3.46
N ASP A 936 -30.62 -23.32 -3.81
CA ASP A 936 -31.57 -24.43 -4.04
C ASP A 936 -31.19 -25.26 -5.28
N ALA A 937 -30.66 -24.65 -6.34
CA ALA A 937 -30.15 -25.39 -7.51
C ALA A 937 -28.96 -26.30 -7.14
N VAL A 938 -28.02 -25.79 -6.35
CA VAL A 938 -26.85 -26.56 -5.86
C VAL A 938 -27.31 -27.67 -4.93
N LEU A 939 -28.22 -27.38 -4.00
CA LEU A 939 -28.73 -28.37 -3.06
C LEU A 939 -29.50 -29.50 -3.78
N ALA A 940 -30.38 -29.17 -4.73
CA ALA A 940 -31.09 -30.16 -5.55
C ALA A 940 -30.13 -31.06 -6.34
N SER A 941 -29.07 -30.47 -6.91
CA SER A 941 -28.04 -31.23 -7.64
C SER A 941 -27.25 -32.17 -6.72
N LEU A 942 -26.88 -31.70 -5.52
CA LEU A 942 -26.21 -32.50 -4.51
C LEU A 942 -27.08 -33.69 -4.05
N GLN A 943 -28.37 -33.45 -3.87
CA GLN A 943 -29.33 -34.49 -3.50
C GLN A 943 -29.61 -35.46 -4.64
N GLY A 944 -29.62 -34.98 -5.90
CA GLY A 944 -29.65 -35.84 -7.09
C GLY A 944 -28.44 -36.76 -7.16
N LEU A 945 -27.24 -36.27 -6.82
CA LEU A 945 -26.04 -37.10 -6.70
C LEU A 945 -26.22 -38.21 -5.65
N TYR A 946 -26.76 -37.86 -4.47
CA TYR A 946 -26.98 -38.84 -3.41
C TYR A 946 -28.08 -39.84 -3.76
N LEU A 947 -29.17 -39.39 -4.39
CA LEU A 947 -30.23 -40.25 -4.89
C LEU A 947 -29.68 -41.29 -5.87
N LEU A 948 -28.86 -40.85 -6.83
CA LEU A 948 -28.21 -41.72 -7.81
C LEU A 948 -27.30 -42.75 -7.13
N ARG A 949 -26.40 -42.31 -6.25
CA ARG A 949 -25.41 -43.18 -5.60
C ARG A 949 -26.03 -44.24 -4.70
N ASN A 950 -27.23 -43.98 -4.17
CA ASN A 950 -27.94 -44.91 -3.29
C ASN A 950 -28.90 -45.85 -4.04
N GLN A 951 -28.96 -45.81 -5.38
CA GLN A 951 -29.71 -46.81 -6.15
C GLN A 951 -29.05 -48.20 -6.03
N PRO A 952 -29.83 -49.28 -5.84
CA PRO A 952 -29.29 -50.62 -5.59
C PRO A 952 -28.50 -51.21 -6.77
N ASP A 953 -28.82 -50.77 -7.97
CA ASP A 953 -28.22 -51.17 -9.25
C ASP A 953 -27.09 -50.22 -9.71
N VAL A 954 -26.68 -49.25 -8.88
CA VAL A 954 -25.56 -48.33 -9.18
C VAL A 954 -24.23 -48.84 -8.61
N ILE A 955 -23.16 -48.70 -9.39
CA ILE A 955 -21.77 -48.91 -8.94
C ILE A 955 -21.27 -47.61 -8.28
N GLN A 956 -21.16 -47.62 -6.95
CA GLN A 956 -21.00 -46.40 -6.13
C GLN A 956 -19.70 -45.62 -6.37
N ASP A 957 -18.62 -46.27 -6.83
CA ASP A 957 -17.34 -45.63 -7.17
C ASP A 957 -17.23 -45.26 -8.66
N LYS A 958 -18.29 -45.46 -9.44
CA LYS A 958 -18.35 -45.17 -10.89
C LYS A 958 -19.47 -44.19 -11.21
N ILE A 959 -19.41 -43.03 -10.56
CA ILE A 959 -20.36 -41.93 -10.76
C ILE A 959 -19.74 -40.84 -11.63
N GLY A 960 -20.45 -40.41 -12.67
CA GLY A 960 -20.12 -39.21 -13.44
C GLY A 960 -21.13 -38.09 -13.23
N VAL A 961 -20.68 -36.85 -13.38
CA VAL A 961 -21.54 -35.66 -13.39
C VAL A 961 -21.34 -34.90 -14.69
N ILE A 962 -22.45 -34.50 -15.32
CA ILE A 962 -22.44 -33.74 -16.55
C ILE A 962 -23.53 -32.68 -16.58
N GLY A 963 -23.21 -31.51 -17.13
CA GLY A 963 -24.20 -30.52 -17.48
C GLY A 963 -23.71 -29.47 -18.46
N ILE A 964 -24.66 -28.71 -19.00
CA ILE A 964 -24.41 -27.67 -20.01
C ILE A 964 -24.79 -26.29 -19.48
N SER A 965 -24.00 -25.26 -19.82
CA SER A 965 -24.25 -23.88 -19.40
C SER A 965 -24.32 -23.78 -17.87
N TRP A 966 -25.45 -23.32 -17.31
CA TRP A 966 -25.71 -23.41 -15.86
C TRP A 966 -25.58 -24.82 -15.28
N GLY A 967 -25.96 -25.87 -15.99
CA GLY A 967 -25.70 -27.27 -15.59
C GLY A 967 -24.21 -27.60 -15.59
N GLY A 968 -23.40 -26.95 -16.44
CA GLY A 968 -21.95 -27.05 -16.38
C GLY A 968 -21.36 -26.32 -15.15
N TYR A 969 -21.95 -25.18 -14.78
CA TYR A 969 -21.62 -24.49 -13.53
C TYR A 969 -21.93 -25.39 -12.33
N LEU A 970 -23.12 -26.01 -12.32
CA LEU A 970 -23.50 -26.97 -11.29
C LEU A 970 -22.57 -28.19 -11.29
N THR A 971 -22.15 -28.67 -12.46
CA THR A 971 -21.14 -29.74 -12.56
C THR A 971 -19.85 -29.33 -11.84
N THR A 972 -19.32 -28.13 -12.11
CA THR A 972 -18.14 -27.60 -11.41
C THR A 972 -18.38 -27.47 -9.91
N MET A 973 -19.54 -26.93 -9.50
CA MET A 973 -19.90 -26.66 -8.11
C MET A 973 -20.03 -27.96 -7.30
N ILE A 974 -20.80 -28.93 -7.80
CA ILE A 974 -21.05 -30.21 -7.13
C ILE A 974 -19.79 -31.05 -7.05
N THR A 975 -18.96 -31.06 -8.08
CA THR A 975 -17.65 -31.72 -7.99
C THR A 975 -16.76 -31.04 -6.96
N GLY A 976 -16.83 -29.72 -6.79
CA GLY A 976 -16.12 -29.02 -5.71
C GLY A 976 -16.64 -29.34 -4.31
N LEU A 977 -17.94 -29.57 -4.13
CA LEU A 977 -18.52 -29.90 -2.83
C LEU A 977 -18.39 -31.37 -2.45
N ALA A 978 -18.43 -32.28 -3.42
CA ALA A 978 -18.56 -33.72 -3.21
C ALA A 978 -17.55 -34.56 -4.01
N SER A 979 -16.37 -34.01 -4.32
CA SER A 979 -15.35 -34.67 -5.16
C SER A 979 -15.06 -36.14 -4.82
N PRO A 980 -14.98 -36.57 -3.53
CA PRO A 980 -14.73 -37.97 -3.18
C PRO A 980 -15.79 -38.96 -3.69
N LEU A 981 -16.99 -38.48 -4.05
CA LEU A 981 -18.10 -39.31 -4.50
C LEU A 981 -18.22 -39.40 -6.02
N ILE A 982 -17.37 -38.68 -6.77
CA ILE A 982 -17.49 -38.49 -8.21
C ILE A 982 -16.22 -38.96 -8.90
N ALA A 983 -16.34 -39.95 -9.78
CA ALA A 983 -15.20 -40.54 -10.48
C ALA A 983 -14.73 -39.70 -11.68
N ALA A 984 -15.62 -38.98 -12.35
CA ALA A 984 -15.27 -38.08 -13.45
C ALA A 984 -16.36 -37.01 -13.69
N SER A 985 -15.99 -35.85 -14.22
CA SER A 985 -16.94 -34.76 -14.49
C SER A 985 -16.71 -34.10 -15.84
N TYR A 986 -17.79 -33.75 -16.53
CA TYR A 986 -17.76 -33.13 -17.85
C TYR A 986 -18.63 -31.86 -17.85
N SER A 987 -18.00 -30.69 -17.76
CA SER A 987 -18.69 -29.40 -17.84
C SER A 987 -18.70 -28.89 -19.27
N VAL A 988 -19.88 -28.55 -19.79
CA VAL A 988 -20.04 -27.87 -21.09
C VAL A 988 -20.37 -26.40 -20.83
N PHE A 989 -19.49 -25.49 -21.23
CA PHE A 989 -19.51 -24.03 -21.03
C PHE A 989 -19.45 -23.54 -19.57
N GLY A 990 -19.81 -24.37 -18.58
CA GLY A 990 -19.91 -23.92 -17.21
C GLY A 990 -18.58 -23.77 -16.48
N SER A 991 -18.31 -22.55 -16.03
CA SER A 991 -17.16 -22.17 -15.19
C SER A 991 -17.63 -21.47 -13.90
N GLY A 992 -16.70 -21.06 -13.05
CA GLY A 992 -16.93 -20.00 -12.05
C GLY A 992 -16.11 -18.76 -12.34
N PHE A 993 -15.72 -18.01 -11.30
CA PHE A 993 -15.07 -16.70 -11.40
C PHE A 993 -15.90 -15.70 -12.20
N TYR A 994 -17.20 -15.64 -11.91
CA TYR A 994 -18.13 -14.76 -12.62
C TYR A 994 -17.78 -13.27 -12.45
N ASP A 995 -17.15 -12.93 -11.33
CA ASP A 995 -16.60 -11.62 -10.98
C ASP A 995 -15.35 -11.25 -11.80
N ALA A 996 -14.63 -12.22 -12.35
CA ALA A 996 -13.43 -11.96 -13.14
C ALA A 996 -13.73 -11.70 -14.61
N SER A 997 -14.67 -12.44 -15.21
CA SER A 997 -15.04 -12.28 -16.63
C SER A 997 -16.25 -13.14 -17.03
N SER A 998 -17.46 -12.61 -16.95
CA SER A 998 -18.67 -13.29 -17.44
C SER A 998 -19.78 -12.30 -17.81
N VAL A 999 -20.85 -12.78 -18.45
CA VAL A 999 -22.06 -11.95 -18.67
C VAL A 999 -22.72 -11.52 -17.36
N PHE A 1000 -22.55 -12.32 -16.31
CA PHE A 1000 -23.15 -12.08 -14.99
C PHE A 1000 -22.43 -11.00 -14.18
N LEU A 1001 -21.25 -10.56 -14.63
CA LEU A 1001 -20.46 -9.52 -13.97
C LEU A 1001 -21.29 -8.26 -13.71
N LYS A 1002 -22.12 -7.85 -14.69
CA LYS A 1002 -22.99 -6.67 -14.55
C LYS A 1002 -24.04 -6.79 -13.44
N GLU A 1003 -24.54 -7.99 -13.20
CA GLU A 1003 -25.51 -8.24 -12.12
C GLU A 1003 -24.81 -8.34 -10.77
N LEU A 1004 -23.66 -9.02 -10.72
CA LEU A 1004 -22.80 -9.10 -9.54
C LEU A 1004 -22.29 -7.71 -9.12
N ASP A 1005 -21.97 -6.82 -10.07
CA ASP A 1005 -21.51 -5.44 -9.81
C ASP A 1005 -22.61 -4.51 -9.28
N ARG A 1006 -23.88 -4.94 -9.32
CA ARG A 1006 -25.01 -4.23 -8.72
C ARG A 1006 -25.30 -4.68 -7.30
N MET A 1007 -24.73 -5.80 -6.84
CA MET A 1007 -24.88 -6.25 -5.47
C MET A 1007 -24.11 -5.33 -4.54
N GLU A 1008 -24.63 -5.15 -3.32
CA GLU A 1008 -23.82 -4.64 -2.22
C GLU A 1008 -22.56 -5.50 -2.06
N PRO A 1009 -21.38 -4.91 -1.79
CA PRO A 1009 -20.13 -5.66 -1.73
C PRO A 1009 -20.20 -6.91 -0.82
N LEU A 1010 -20.83 -6.85 0.37
CA LEU A 1010 -20.95 -8.03 1.28
C LEU A 1010 -21.72 -9.13 0.65
N HIS A 1011 -22.77 -8.73 -0.05
CA HIS A 1011 -23.63 -9.67 -0.70
C HIS A 1011 -22.89 -10.32 -1.85
N LYS A 1012 -22.11 -9.55 -2.62
CA LYS A 1012 -21.25 -10.07 -3.68
C LYS A 1012 -20.18 -11.01 -3.12
N ALA A 1013 -19.44 -10.62 -2.08
CA ALA A 1013 -18.38 -11.42 -1.48
C ALA A 1013 -18.91 -12.73 -0.88
N GLU A 1014 -20.01 -12.68 -0.11
CA GLU A 1014 -20.66 -13.84 0.49
C GLU A 1014 -21.22 -14.77 -0.60
N TRP A 1015 -21.83 -14.22 -1.66
CA TRP A 1015 -22.32 -15.01 -2.80
C TRP A 1015 -21.16 -15.68 -3.54
N LEU A 1016 -20.08 -14.94 -3.86
CA LEU A 1016 -18.91 -15.50 -4.54
C LEU A 1016 -18.23 -16.57 -3.68
N LYS A 1017 -18.12 -16.36 -2.38
CA LYS A 1017 -17.51 -17.33 -1.46
C LYS A 1017 -18.25 -18.66 -1.48
N TRP A 1018 -19.58 -18.62 -1.39
CA TRP A 1018 -20.36 -19.83 -1.15
C TRP A 1018 -20.98 -20.43 -2.40
N LEU A 1019 -21.35 -19.60 -3.39
CA LEU A 1019 -22.12 -19.95 -4.57
C LEU A 1019 -21.35 -19.71 -5.89
N ASP A 1020 -20.13 -19.16 -5.93
CA ASP A 1020 -19.33 -19.22 -7.16
C ASP A 1020 -18.59 -20.57 -7.27
N ALA A 1021 -18.84 -21.31 -8.35
CA ALA A 1021 -18.25 -22.63 -8.56
C ALA A 1021 -16.71 -22.60 -8.65
N GLY A 1022 -16.14 -21.47 -9.07
CA GLY A 1022 -14.71 -21.25 -9.21
C GLY A 1022 -14.02 -21.15 -7.84
N ARG A 1023 -14.70 -20.58 -6.83
CA ARG A 1023 -14.22 -20.57 -5.45
C ARG A 1023 -14.28 -21.94 -4.79
N ARG A 1024 -15.07 -22.88 -5.34
CA ARG A 1024 -15.10 -24.29 -4.92
C ARG A 1024 -14.18 -25.21 -5.74
N ALA A 1025 -13.71 -24.76 -6.91
CA ALA A 1025 -12.93 -25.58 -7.84
C ALA A 1025 -11.66 -26.20 -7.25
N ARG A 1026 -11.04 -25.54 -6.25
CA ARG A 1026 -9.87 -26.04 -5.50
C ARG A 1026 -10.12 -27.31 -4.70
N ASN A 1027 -11.36 -27.74 -4.55
CA ASN A 1027 -11.72 -28.97 -3.87
C ASN A 1027 -11.95 -30.14 -4.85
N ILE A 1028 -11.91 -29.88 -6.16
CA ILE A 1028 -12.00 -30.92 -7.19
C ILE A 1028 -10.68 -31.71 -7.16
N ARG A 1029 -10.79 -33.02 -6.94
CA ARG A 1029 -9.67 -33.97 -6.82
C ARG A 1029 -9.72 -35.09 -7.88
N THR A 1030 -10.81 -35.22 -8.60
CA THR A 1030 -11.05 -36.27 -9.58
C THR A 1030 -11.03 -35.73 -11.03
N PRO A 1031 -10.83 -36.60 -12.05
CA PRO A 1031 -10.75 -36.17 -13.44
C PRO A 1031 -11.88 -35.21 -13.85
N PHE A 1032 -11.49 -34.10 -14.47
CA PHE A 1032 -12.41 -33.02 -14.85
C PHE A 1032 -12.17 -32.57 -16.29
N PHE A 1033 -13.25 -32.39 -17.06
CA PHE A 1033 -13.19 -31.87 -18.43
C PHE A 1033 -14.04 -30.61 -18.58
N ILE A 1034 -13.50 -29.57 -19.23
CA ILE A 1034 -14.27 -28.38 -19.63
C ILE A 1034 -14.30 -28.23 -21.16
N ALA A 1035 -15.50 -28.24 -21.74
CA ALA A 1035 -15.72 -27.85 -23.12
C ALA A 1035 -16.15 -26.38 -23.19
N ALA A 1036 -15.31 -25.51 -23.74
CA ALA A 1036 -15.55 -24.07 -23.81
C ALA A 1036 -15.43 -23.52 -25.23
N ALA A 1037 -15.93 -22.30 -25.42
CA ALA A 1037 -15.83 -21.57 -26.68
C ALA A 1037 -15.13 -20.23 -26.46
N THR A 1038 -14.35 -19.81 -27.47
CA THR A 1038 -13.54 -18.59 -27.39
C THR A 1038 -14.36 -17.30 -27.46
N ASN A 1039 -15.56 -17.34 -28.04
CA ASN A 1039 -16.45 -16.20 -28.21
C ASN A 1039 -17.79 -16.40 -27.46
N ASP A 1040 -17.81 -17.22 -26.40
CA ASP A 1040 -19.03 -17.51 -25.64
C ASP A 1040 -19.66 -16.25 -25.05
N ASN A 1041 -20.95 -16.01 -25.32
CA ASN A 1041 -21.68 -14.84 -24.82
C ASN A 1041 -22.05 -14.89 -23.33
N TRP A 1042 -21.88 -16.04 -22.67
CA TRP A 1042 -22.19 -16.25 -21.26
C TRP A 1042 -20.92 -16.44 -20.42
N PHE A 1043 -20.05 -17.36 -20.85
CA PHE A 1043 -18.88 -17.81 -20.09
C PHE A 1043 -17.57 -17.42 -20.79
N TYR A 1044 -17.05 -16.24 -20.48
CA TYR A 1044 -15.90 -15.70 -21.21
C TYR A 1044 -14.63 -16.53 -20.96
N PRO A 1045 -13.70 -16.62 -21.93
CA PRO A 1045 -12.51 -17.47 -21.83
C PRO A 1045 -11.69 -17.25 -20.55
N GLN A 1046 -11.65 -16.02 -20.03
CA GLN A 1046 -10.89 -15.72 -18.82
C GLN A 1046 -11.49 -16.38 -17.56
N ALA A 1047 -12.81 -16.42 -17.40
CA ALA A 1047 -13.45 -17.15 -16.30
C ALA A 1047 -13.20 -18.66 -16.38
N VAL A 1048 -13.20 -19.22 -17.60
CA VAL A 1048 -12.85 -20.62 -17.85
C VAL A 1048 -11.39 -20.89 -17.47
N LYS A 1049 -10.44 -20.04 -17.93
CA LYS A 1049 -9.02 -20.14 -17.58
C LYS A 1049 -8.79 -20.10 -16.07
N ASN A 1050 -9.43 -19.16 -15.38
CA ASN A 1050 -9.34 -19.03 -13.93
C ASN A 1050 -9.87 -20.30 -13.24
N THR A 1051 -10.99 -20.85 -13.70
CA THR A 1051 -11.55 -22.10 -13.16
C THR A 1051 -10.58 -23.26 -13.32
N LEU A 1052 -10.02 -23.46 -14.52
CA LEU A 1052 -9.05 -24.52 -14.81
C LEU A 1052 -7.81 -24.44 -13.91
N GLN A 1053 -7.27 -23.23 -13.71
CA GLN A 1053 -6.09 -23.01 -12.86
C GLN A 1053 -6.31 -23.35 -11.38
N HIS A 1054 -7.56 -23.33 -10.92
CA HIS A 1054 -7.88 -23.61 -9.51
C HIS A 1054 -8.31 -25.06 -9.28
N ILE A 1055 -8.39 -25.92 -10.30
CA ILE A 1055 -8.66 -27.36 -10.12
C ILE A 1055 -7.37 -28.09 -9.75
N SER A 1056 -7.35 -28.83 -8.64
CA SER A 1056 -6.16 -29.58 -8.19
C SER A 1056 -6.12 -31.04 -8.67
N ALA A 1057 -6.91 -31.38 -9.68
CA ALA A 1057 -7.06 -32.71 -10.24
C ALA A 1057 -6.51 -32.81 -11.67
N PRO A 1058 -6.39 -34.02 -12.26
CA PRO A 1058 -6.17 -34.18 -13.69
C PRO A 1058 -7.28 -33.48 -14.49
N VAL A 1059 -6.95 -32.35 -15.09
CA VAL A 1059 -7.87 -31.54 -15.89
C VAL A 1059 -7.49 -31.58 -17.37
N ASN A 1060 -8.51 -31.56 -18.23
CA ASN A 1060 -8.37 -31.42 -19.68
C ASN A 1060 -9.49 -30.51 -20.20
N HIS A 1061 -9.30 -29.88 -21.35
CA HIS A 1061 -10.26 -28.91 -21.86
C HIS A 1061 -10.18 -28.76 -23.38
N VAL A 1062 -11.17 -28.08 -23.95
CA VAL A 1062 -11.16 -27.66 -25.34
C VAL A 1062 -11.70 -26.23 -25.45
N PHE A 1063 -11.09 -25.43 -26.33
CA PHE A 1063 -11.58 -24.13 -26.75
C PHE A 1063 -11.92 -24.14 -28.23
N SER A 1064 -13.22 -24.04 -28.54
CA SER A 1064 -13.67 -23.87 -29.92
C SER A 1064 -13.50 -22.42 -30.38
N GLN A 1065 -12.75 -22.22 -31.45
CA GLN A 1065 -12.48 -20.89 -32.03
C GLN A 1065 -13.72 -20.28 -32.69
N ASN A 1066 -13.88 -18.96 -32.61
CA ASN A 1066 -14.83 -18.15 -33.40
C ASN A 1066 -16.32 -18.52 -33.27
N VAL A 1067 -16.71 -19.21 -32.20
CA VAL A 1067 -18.09 -19.60 -31.95
C VAL A 1067 -18.53 -19.22 -30.54
N SER A 1068 -19.82 -18.97 -30.37
CA SER A 1068 -20.43 -18.70 -29.07
C SER A 1068 -21.28 -19.89 -28.65
N HIS A 1069 -21.08 -20.39 -27.44
CA HIS A 1069 -21.92 -21.42 -26.81
C HIS A 1069 -22.15 -22.66 -27.67
N LYS A 1070 -21.08 -23.05 -28.37
CA LYS A 1070 -21.02 -24.15 -29.33
C LYS A 1070 -19.60 -24.71 -29.36
N ILE A 1071 -19.45 -26.02 -29.56
CA ILE A 1071 -18.15 -26.67 -29.82
C ILE A 1071 -18.10 -27.07 -31.29
N ALA A 1072 -17.42 -26.29 -32.11
CA ALA A 1072 -17.24 -26.42 -33.55
C ALA A 1072 -15.96 -27.16 -33.92
N LEU A 1073 -15.72 -28.28 -33.24
CA LEU A 1073 -14.53 -29.12 -33.41
C LEU A 1073 -14.96 -30.59 -33.49
N PRO A 1074 -14.15 -31.49 -34.06
CA PRO A 1074 -14.43 -32.93 -34.09
C PRO A 1074 -14.82 -33.45 -32.70
N GLY A 1075 -16.01 -34.05 -32.61
CA GLY A 1075 -16.57 -34.54 -31.35
C GLY A 1075 -17.40 -33.54 -30.54
N GLY A 1076 -17.45 -32.29 -30.98
CA GLY A 1076 -18.30 -31.25 -30.41
C GLY A 1076 -19.75 -31.35 -30.86
N THR A 1077 -20.35 -30.18 -31.08
CA THR A 1077 -21.77 -29.96 -31.40
C THR A 1077 -22.05 -29.69 -32.89
N GLU A 1078 -21.03 -29.69 -33.76
CA GLU A 1078 -21.19 -29.55 -35.22
C GLU A 1078 -21.58 -30.87 -35.89
N ASN A 1079 -22.48 -30.79 -36.88
CA ASN A 1079 -23.08 -31.93 -37.60
C ASN A 1079 -24.03 -32.79 -36.74
N LYS A 1080 -25.00 -32.15 -36.07
CA LYS A 1080 -26.12 -32.85 -35.42
C LYS A 1080 -26.84 -33.73 -36.46
N LYS A 1081 -26.82 -35.05 -36.27
CA LYS A 1081 -27.81 -35.94 -36.90
C LYS A 1081 -29.16 -35.70 -36.21
N ALA A 1082 -30.26 -35.72 -36.97
CA ALA A 1082 -31.59 -35.41 -36.46
C ALA A 1082 -31.99 -36.21 -35.20
N ASP A 1083 -31.46 -37.43 -35.04
CA ASP A 1083 -31.81 -38.34 -33.92
C ASP A 1083 -30.84 -38.29 -32.72
N PHE A 1084 -29.76 -37.47 -32.79
CA PHE A 1084 -28.74 -37.43 -31.75
C PHE A 1084 -29.10 -36.44 -30.62
N PRO A 1085 -28.97 -36.83 -29.32
CA PRO A 1085 -29.49 -36.08 -28.14
C PRO A 1085 -28.83 -34.74 -27.76
N GLY A 1086 -28.36 -33.94 -28.71
CA GLY A 1086 -27.91 -32.57 -28.44
C GLY A 1086 -26.64 -32.43 -27.57
N TRP A 1087 -26.01 -33.54 -27.16
CA TRP A 1087 -24.75 -33.58 -26.42
C TRP A 1087 -23.52 -33.66 -27.34
N THR A 1088 -22.31 -33.47 -26.78
CA THR A 1088 -21.06 -33.69 -27.53
C THR A 1088 -20.75 -35.18 -27.66
N ALA A 1089 -20.18 -35.60 -28.79
CA ALA A 1089 -19.74 -37.00 -28.94
C ALA A 1089 -18.53 -37.35 -28.04
N MET A 1090 -17.84 -36.33 -27.53
CA MET A 1090 -16.75 -36.49 -26.56
C MET A 1090 -17.22 -37.04 -25.22
N GLU A 1091 -18.38 -36.61 -24.71
CA GLU A 1091 -18.90 -37.05 -23.41
C GLU A 1091 -18.97 -38.57 -23.28
N LYS A 1092 -19.46 -39.25 -24.32
CA LYS A 1092 -19.54 -40.72 -24.33
C LYS A 1092 -18.16 -41.37 -24.22
N ASN A 1093 -17.19 -40.89 -25.01
CA ASN A 1093 -15.83 -41.40 -24.96
C ASN A 1093 -15.17 -41.14 -23.59
N TYR A 1094 -15.46 -40.00 -22.98
CA TYR A 1094 -14.95 -39.60 -21.68
C TYR A 1094 -15.49 -40.51 -20.57
N PHE A 1095 -16.81 -40.68 -20.48
CA PHE A 1095 -17.43 -41.50 -19.44
C PHE A 1095 -17.26 -43.00 -19.66
N ASP A 1096 -17.23 -43.50 -20.90
CA ASP A 1096 -16.91 -44.92 -21.15
C ASP A 1096 -15.50 -45.25 -20.63
N TYR A 1097 -14.53 -44.34 -20.78
CA TYR A 1097 -13.18 -44.53 -20.27
C TYR A 1097 -13.14 -44.51 -18.74
N TYR A 1098 -13.58 -43.42 -18.11
CA TYR A 1098 -13.45 -43.27 -16.65
C TYR A 1098 -14.40 -44.16 -15.83
N LEU A 1099 -15.61 -44.44 -16.34
CA LEU A 1099 -16.63 -45.15 -15.57
C LEU A 1099 -16.76 -46.63 -15.95
N LYS A 1100 -16.43 -47.03 -17.19
CA LYS A 1100 -16.50 -48.43 -17.64
C LYS A 1100 -15.13 -49.06 -17.93
N GLY A 1101 -14.05 -48.28 -17.92
CA GLY A 1101 -12.73 -48.74 -18.34
C GLY A 1101 -12.65 -49.09 -19.84
N LYS A 1102 -13.56 -48.56 -20.66
CA LYS A 1102 -13.65 -48.86 -22.10
C LYS A 1102 -13.05 -47.72 -22.94
N GLY A 1103 -12.21 -48.07 -23.90
CA GLY A 1103 -11.58 -47.11 -24.81
C GLY A 1103 -10.19 -46.64 -24.32
N LYS A 1104 -9.82 -45.42 -24.67
CA LYS A 1104 -8.51 -44.82 -24.39
C LYS A 1104 -8.68 -43.43 -23.78
N ARG A 1105 -7.71 -42.96 -23.01
CA ARG A 1105 -7.75 -41.60 -22.44
C ARG A 1105 -7.79 -40.54 -23.53
N PHE A 1106 -8.27 -39.35 -23.19
CA PHE A 1106 -8.19 -38.20 -24.10
C PHE A 1106 -6.72 -37.76 -24.26
N PRO A 1107 -6.34 -37.23 -25.43
CA PRO A 1107 -5.02 -36.63 -25.59
C PRO A 1107 -4.84 -35.50 -24.57
N LYS A 1108 -3.60 -35.26 -24.16
CA LYS A 1108 -3.23 -34.12 -23.31
C LYS A 1108 -2.14 -33.32 -24.00
N ILE A 1109 -2.41 -32.03 -24.22
CA ILE A 1109 -1.41 -31.12 -24.76
C ILE A 1109 -0.54 -30.61 -23.60
N GLY A 1110 0.78 -30.62 -23.79
CA GLY A 1110 1.73 -30.03 -22.87
C GLY A 1110 1.70 -28.49 -22.89
N THR A 1111 2.69 -27.87 -22.27
CA THR A 1111 2.85 -26.42 -22.38
C THR A 1111 3.10 -26.03 -23.83
N ILE A 1112 2.38 -25.02 -24.30
CA ILE A 1112 2.63 -24.39 -25.60
C ILE A 1112 3.71 -23.32 -25.40
N HIS A 1113 4.63 -23.23 -26.36
CA HIS A 1113 5.74 -22.28 -26.35
C HIS A 1113 5.68 -21.43 -27.61
N ALA A 1114 5.90 -20.12 -27.47
CA ALA A 1114 6.01 -19.18 -28.57
C ALA A 1114 7.30 -18.37 -28.41
N GLU A 1115 8.17 -18.40 -29.41
CA GLU A 1115 9.45 -17.68 -29.39
C GLU A 1115 9.82 -17.16 -30.78
N LYS A 1116 10.68 -16.15 -30.81
CA LYS A 1116 11.18 -15.57 -32.05
C LYS A 1116 12.08 -16.56 -32.78
N PHE A 1117 11.82 -16.78 -34.07
CA PHE A 1117 12.58 -17.69 -34.92
C PHE A 1117 13.12 -16.93 -36.15
N GLY A 1118 14.41 -16.63 -36.11
CA GLY A 1118 15.04 -15.74 -37.08
C GLY A 1118 14.53 -14.29 -36.96
N THR A 1119 14.48 -13.56 -38.08
CA THR A 1119 14.10 -12.14 -38.11
C THR A 1119 12.64 -11.88 -38.48
N SER A 1120 11.91 -12.88 -38.98
CA SER A 1120 10.60 -12.67 -39.61
C SER A 1120 9.47 -13.57 -39.10
N HIS A 1121 9.76 -14.58 -38.27
CA HIS A 1121 8.75 -15.54 -37.81
C HIS A 1121 8.77 -15.72 -36.30
N ILE A 1122 7.62 -16.08 -35.76
CA ILE A 1122 7.46 -16.66 -34.44
C ILE A 1122 7.23 -18.15 -34.61
N ARG A 1123 8.05 -18.95 -33.92
CA ARG A 1123 7.87 -20.39 -33.83
C ARG A 1123 6.98 -20.68 -32.65
N VAL A 1124 5.87 -21.36 -32.92
CA VAL A 1124 4.94 -21.82 -31.90
C VAL A 1124 4.93 -23.34 -31.90
N GLU A 1125 5.27 -23.95 -30.77
CA GLU A 1125 5.38 -25.41 -30.62
C GLU A 1125 4.65 -25.94 -29.38
N PHE A 1126 4.13 -27.16 -29.48
CA PHE A 1126 3.58 -27.89 -28.34
C PHE A 1126 3.74 -29.40 -28.50
N SER A 1127 3.79 -30.12 -27.37
CA SER A 1127 3.82 -31.58 -27.31
C SER A 1127 2.45 -32.17 -26.99
N VAL A 1128 2.19 -33.38 -27.47
CA VAL A 1128 0.91 -34.08 -27.29
C VAL A 1128 1.16 -35.48 -26.74
N ASP A 1129 0.68 -35.72 -25.53
CA ASP A 1129 0.66 -37.04 -24.93
C ASP A 1129 -0.67 -37.73 -25.26
N SER A 1130 -0.64 -38.81 -26.05
CA SER A 1130 -1.84 -39.46 -26.58
C SER A 1130 -1.64 -40.97 -26.77
N ASP A 1131 -2.66 -41.75 -26.40
CA ASP A 1131 -2.75 -43.19 -26.66
C ASP A 1131 -3.37 -43.51 -28.03
N THR A 1132 -3.87 -42.48 -28.73
CA THR A 1132 -4.53 -42.59 -30.04
C THR A 1132 -3.85 -41.69 -31.07
N PRO A 1133 -3.76 -42.11 -32.35
CA PRO A 1133 -3.16 -41.29 -33.40
C PRO A 1133 -3.86 -39.93 -33.54
N ILE A 1134 -3.06 -38.85 -33.63
CA ILE A 1134 -3.54 -37.49 -33.88
C ILE A 1134 -3.82 -37.32 -35.38
N LYS A 1135 -5.05 -36.93 -35.74
CA LYS A 1135 -5.45 -36.69 -37.13
C LYS A 1135 -5.19 -35.26 -37.58
N ARG A 1136 -5.31 -34.30 -36.65
CA ARG A 1136 -5.18 -32.87 -36.93
C ARG A 1136 -4.58 -32.17 -35.72
N ALA A 1137 -3.60 -31.30 -35.95
CA ALA A 1137 -3.00 -30.42 -34.96
C ALA A 1137 -2.98 -28.99 -35.52
N GLU A 1138 -3.34 -28.02 -34.70
CA GLU A 1138 -3.55 -26.63 -35.09
C GLU A 1138 -3.04 -25.67 -34.02
N ILE A 1139 -2.64 -24.48 -34.45
CA ILE A 1139 -2.33 -23.33 -33.59
C ILE A 1139 -3.35 -22.24 -33.90
N ASN A 1140 -4.01 -21.76 -32.86
CA ASN A 1140 -4.97 -20.68 -32.91
C ASN A 1140 -4.37 -19.44 -32.26
N TYR A 1141 -4.51 -18.28 -32.89
CA TYR A 1141 -4.01 -17.02 -32.35
C TYR A 1141 -4.94 -15.84 -32.63
N SER A 1142 -4.91 -14.85 -31.74
CA SER A 1142 -5.62 -13.58 -31.91
C SER A 1142 -4.92 -12.45 -31.19
N GLN A 1143 -4.99 -11.26 -31.74
CA GLN A 1143 -4.61 -10.02 -31.07
C GLN A 1143 -5.46 -9.79 -29.82
N VAL A 1144 -4.83 -9.28 -28.76
CA VAL A 1144 -5.48 -8.85 -27.52
C VAL A 1144 -5.91 -7.38 -27.68
N GLY A 1145 -7.13 -7.05 -27.25
CA GLY A 1145 -7.66 -5.67 -27.31
C GLY A 1145 -9.16 -5.58 -27.59
N GLU A 1146 -9.74 -6.59 -28.24
CA GLU A 1146 -11.18 -6.69 -28.49
C GLU A 1146 -11.91 -7.44 -27.36
N VAL A 1147 -13.20 -7.12 -27.19
CA VAL A 1147 -14.11 -7.82 -26.26
C VAL A 1147 -14.12 -9.31 -26.62
N PRO A 1148 -13.95 -10.24 -25.66
CA PRO A 1148 -13.74 -11.66 -25.98
C PRO A 1148 -14.79 -12.27 -26.92
N THR A 1149 -16.06 -11.86 -26.80
CA THR A 1149 -17.18 -12.34 -27.64
C THR A 1149 -17.07 -11.94 -29.11
N LYS A 1150 -16.32 -10.89 -29.43
CA LYS A 1150 -16.11 -10.37 -30.80
C LYS A 1150 -14.74 -10.69 -31.38
N ARG A 1151 -13.85 -11.30 -30.59
CA ARG A 1151 -12.48 -11.59 -30.96
C ARG A 1151 -12.42 -12.54 -32.15
N LYS A 1152 -11.56 -12.27 -33.14
CA LYS A 1152 -11.38 -13.13 -34.31
C LYS A 1152 -10.09 -13.94 -34.18
N TRP A 1153 -10.22 -15.24 -34.07
CA TRP A 1153 -9.11 -16.20 -34.00
C TRP A 1153 -8.71 -16.70 -35.38
N THR A 1154 -7.42 -16.64 -35.67
CA THR A 1154 -6.81 -17.21 -36.86
C THR A 1154 -6.27 -18.60 -36.53
N THR A 1155 -6.56 -19.60 -37.37
CA THR A 1155 -6.12 -20.99 -37.21
C THR A 1155 -5.08 -21.34 -38.28
N VAL A 1156 -3.97 -21.94 -37.86
CA VAL A 1156 -2.89 -22.44 -38.74
C VAL A 1156 -2.65 -23.91 -38.44
N LEU A 1157 -2.43 -24.73 -39.47
CA LEU A 1157 -2.10 -26.15 -39.31
C LEU A 1157 -0.68 -26.29 -38.72
N ALA A 1158 -0.55 -27.08 -37.66
CA ALA A 1158 0.73 -27.41 -37.05
C ALA A 1158 1.27 -28.72 -37.64
N LYS A 1159 2.52 -28.70 -38.12
CA LYS A 1159 3.19 -29.87 -38.68
C LYS A 1159 3.86 -30.67 -37.58
N GLN A 1160 3.82 -32.00 -37.69
CA GLN A 1160 4.58 -32.85 -36.79
C GLN A 1160 6.07 -32.79 -37.14
N VAL A 1161 6.87 -32.18 -36.27
CA VAL A 1161 8.32 -31.99 -36.48
C VAL A 1161 9.14 -33.07 -35.78
N ARG A 1162 8.63 -33.62 -34.67
CA ARG A 1162 9.21 -34.74 -33.92
C ARG A 1162 8.09 -35.65 -33.42
N LYS A 1163 8.43 -36.84 -32.92
CA LYS A 1163 7.43 -37.74 -32.31
C LYS A 1163 6.65 -36.94 -31.24
N ASN A 1164 5.34 -36.86 -31.39
CA ASN A 1164 4.43 -36.13 -30.49
C ASN A 1164 4.66 -34.61 -30.35
N VAL A 1165 5.45 -33.96 -31.21
CA VAL A 1165 5.67 -32.50 -31.18
C VAL A 1165 5.20 -31.86 -32.48
N TYR A 1166 4.37 -30.84 -32.36
CA TYR A 1166 3.76 -30.11 -33.47
C TYR A 1166 4.17 -28.64 -33.43
N GLU A 1167 4.43 -28.08 -34.60
CA GLU A 1167 4.97 -26.74 -34.77
C GLU A 1167 4.28 -26.00 -35.93
N ALA A 1168 4.10 -24.68 -35.78
CA ALA A 1168 3.86 -23.79 -36.91
C ALA A 1168 4.77 -22.55 -36.81
N LEU A 1169 5.18 -22.04 -37.97
CA LEU A 1169 5.86 -20.76 -38.11
C LEU A 1169 4.82 -19.72 -38.53
N ILE A 1170 4.70 -18.66 -37.75
CA ILE A 1170 3.74 -17.56 -37.99
C ILE A 1170 4.53 -16.31 -38.30
N HIS A 1171 4.21 -15.63 -39.40
CA HIS A 1171 4.96 -14.47 -39.83
C HIS A 1171 4.71 -13.30 -38.87
N ILE A 1172 5.77 -12.59 -38.45
CA ILE A 1172 5.69 -11.51 -37.45
C ILE A 1172 4.75 -10.37 -37.86
N ARG A 1173 4.62 -10.15 -39.18
CA ARG A 1173 3.68 -9.16 -39.74
C ARG A 1173 2.20 -9.52 -39.51
N ASP A 1174 1.88 -10.80 -39.33
CA ASP A 1174 0.50 -11.26 -39.10
C ASP A 1174 0.07 -11.06 -37.63
N LEU A 1175 1.02 -10.80 -36.73
CA LEU A 1175 0.78 -10.60 -35.29
C LEU A 1175 0.46 -9.15 -34.95
N GLY A 1176 1.00 -8.19 -35.70
CA GLY A 1176 0.86 -6.75 -35.42
C GLY A 1176 1.76 -6.26 -34.28
N THR A 1177 1.45 -5.10 -33.70
CA THR A 1177 2.23 -4.44 -32.64
C THR A 1177 1.64 -4.62 -31.23
N VAL A 1178 0.51 -5.30 -31.11
CA VAL A 1178 -0.18 -5.56 -29.83
C VAL A 1178 0.10 -6.99 -29.37
N PRO A 1179 0.01 -7.29 -28.06
CA PRO A 1179 0.16 -8.65 -27.56
C PRO A 1179 -0.80 -9.62 -28.26
N VAL A 1180 -0.33 -10.84 -28.52
CA VAL A 1180 -1.09 -11.92 -29.15
C VAL A 1180 -1.26 -13.07 -28.17
N GLU A 1181 -2.46 -13.65 -28.15
CA GLU A 1181 -2.76 -14.85 -27.38
C GLU A 1181 -2.77 -16.08 -28.30
N PHE A 1182 -2.04 -17.14 -27.91
CA PHE A 1182 -1.91 -18.40 -28.65
C PHE A 1182 -2.48 -19.58 -27.87
N TYR A 1183 -3.08 -20.55 -28.56
CA TYR A 1183 -3.32 -21.90 -28.01
C TYR A 1183 -3.30 -22.98 -29.10
N GLY A 1184 -2.83 -24.18 -28.73
CA GLY A 1184 -2.83 -25.35 -29.59
C GLY A 1184 -4.14 -26.11 -29.49
N THR A 1185 -4.57 -26.77 -30.56
CA THR A 1185 -5.73 -27.69 -30.58
C THR A 1185 -5.37 -28.94 -31.35
N VAL A 1186 -5.76 -30.10 -30.84
CA VAL A 1186 -5.59 -31.38 -31.56
C VAL A 1186 -6.89 -32.17 -31.58
N SER A 1187 -7.10 -32.88 -32.67
CA SER A 1187 -8.16 -33.88 -32.82
C SER A 1187 -7.55 -35.22 -33.15
N ASP A 1188 -7.95 -36.26 -32.42
CA ASP A 1188 -7.43 -37.62 -32.62
C ASP A 1188 -8.26 -38.42 -33.64
N SER A 1189 -7.94 -39.70 -33.80
CA SER A 1189 -8.63 -40.59 -34.73
C SER A 1189 -10.12 -40.83 -34.44
N ARG A 1190 -10.57 -40.56 -33.21
CA ARG A 1190 -11.94 -40.59 -32.70
C ARG A 1190 -12.59 -39.20 -32.83
N PRO A 1191 -13.89 -39.05 -32.57
CA PRO A 1191 -14.49 -37.72 -32.43
C PRO A 1191 -14.12 -37.10 -31.06
N VAL A 1192 -12.83 -36.78 -30.86
CA VAL A 1192 -12.28 -36.17 -29.63
C VAL A 1192 -11.33 -35.05 -30.01
N SER A 1193 -11.53 -33.88 -29.39
CA SER A 1193 -10.65 -32.71 -29.53
C SER A 1193 -10.29 -32.12 -28.17
N VAL A 1194 -9.06 -31.63 -28.03
CA VAL A 1194 -8.55 -30.98 -26.81
C VAL A 1194 -7.68 -29.78 -27.17
N SER A 1195 -7.49 -28.85 -26.24
CA SER A 1195 -6.71 -27.63 -26.41
C SER A 1195 -5.63 -27.47 -25.34
N SER A 1196 -4.57 -26.71 -25.65
CA SER A 1196 -3.61 -26.27 -24.65
C SER A 1196 -4.19 -25.15 -23.79
N TYR A 1197 -3.50 -24.80 -22.72
CA TYR A 1197 -3.70 -23.50 -22.10
C TYR A 1197 -3.34 -22.38 -23.10
N MET A 1198 -4.02 -21.24 -22.96
CA MET A 1198 -3.71 -20.03 -23.73
C MET A 1198 -2.47 -19.34 -23.13
N ILE A 1199 -1.54 -18.91 -23.97
CA ILE A 1199 -0.35 -18.14 -23.58
C ILE A 1199 -0.34 -16.78 -24.28
N TRP A 1200 0.29 -15.80 -23.65
CA TRP A 1200 0.51 -14.48 -24.25
C TRP A 1200 1.92 -14.40 -24.84
N TYR A 1201 2.04 -13.63 -25.91
CA TYR A 1201 3.29 -13.30 -26.55
C TYR A 1201 3.27 -11.82 -26.93
N SER A 1202 4.28 -11.07 -26.49
CA SER A 1202 4.55 -9.71 -26.94
C SER A 1202 5.85 -9.71 -27.72
N ASN A 1203 5.82 -9.10 -28.91
CA ASN A 1203 6.99 -8.93 -29.76
C ASN A 1203 7.96 -7.88 -29.22
#